data_AF-A0A543G0A9-F1
#
_entry.id   AF-A0A543G0A9-F1
#
_cell.length_a   1.000
_cell.length_b   1.000
_cell.length_c   1.000
_cell.angle_alpha   90.00
_cell.angle_beta   90.00
_cell.angle_gamma   90.00
#
_symmetry.space_group_name_H-M   'P 1'
#
loop_
_entity.id
_entity.type
_entity.pdbx_description
1 polymer ?
#
loop_
_entity_poly.entity_id
_entity_poly.type
_entity_poly.pdbx_seq_one_letter_code
_entity_poly.pdbx_strand_id
1 'polypeptide(L)'
;MAFDNEMKLYNEYINEIVERKGQGLHPKPIDSADLLSEIIEQIKDVNNPNRKDCLNFFIYNTLPGTTSAAGKKAYFLKDIVLGNESVNEITPAFALELLSHMKGGTSIEVLLDLALGNDVAIAKQASDVLKTQVYLYDADTDRLKDAFTNGNAIAKDILESYAKAEFFTKLPEVPEEIKVVTFIAGEGDISTDLLSPGNQAHSRSDRELHGKCMITPQAQEEIKALQAQHPDKSVMLIAEKGTMGVGSSRMSGVNNVALWAGKQASPYIPFVNIAPIVGGTNGISPIFLTTVDVTGGIGIDLKNWVKKTDANGEAVRDENGDAVLEQAYSVATGTVLTINTKTKKLYNGDKELIDISRSFTPQKMEFIKAGGSYAIVFGKKIQTFACKVLGIDIPAVFAPSKEVSKEGQGLTAVEKIFNRNAVGNTPGKVLHAGSDVRVEVNIVGSQDTTGLMTAQELESMAAKVISPIVDGAYQSGCHTASVWDKKAQANIPKLMQFMNDFGLITARDPKGVYHSMTDVIHKVLNDITIDDWAIIIGGDSHTRMSKGVAFGADSGTVALALATGEASMPIPESVKVTFKRTMKDYMDFRDVVHATQAQMLHKFGGENVFQGRIIEVHIGTLTADQAFTFTDWSAEMKAKASICISEDETLIQSLEISKSRIQIMIDKGMDNANHVLQGLINKANKRIEEIRTGDKPALRPDANAKYYAEVEIDLDVINEPMIADPDVNNKDVSKRYTHDTIRPLSFYGGTKTVDLGFIGSCMVHKGDMKILAQMLKNIEKQEGKVAFKAPLVVAPPTYNIVDELKAEGDWEVLQKYSGFEFDDNAPKGAARTEYENMLYLERPGCNLCMGNQEKAAKGDTVMATSTRLFQGRVVEDSAEKKGESLLSSTPVVVLSTVLGRTPTIEEYKKAVEGINLTKFAPSHKLLVD
;
A
#
# COMPACT_ATOMS: atom_id res chain seq x y z
N MET A 1 33.67 -13.40 -38.20
CA MET A 1 33.63 -12.82 -36.84
C MET A 1 32.56 -11.74 -36.65
N ALA A 2 31.83 -11.28 -37.69
CA ALA A 2 30.71 -10.33 -37.52
C ALA A 2 29.32 -10.99 -37.41
N PHE A 3 29.15 -12.25 -37.83
CA PHE A 3 27.87 -12.97 -37.79
C PHE A 3 27.56 -13.72 -36.48
N ASP A 4 28.54 -13.90 -35.58
CA ASP A 4 28.33 -14.59 -34.28
C ASP A 4 27.70 -13.69 -33.21
N ASN A 5 27.41 -12.42 -33.53
CA ASN A 5 26.88 -11.43 -32.59
C ASN A 5 25.38 -11.13 -32.75
N GLU A 6 24.69 -11.70 -33.75
CA GLU A 6 23.31 -11.30 -34.14
C GLU A 6 22.16 -12.04 -33.42
N MET A 7 22.43 -13.04 -32.57
CA MET A 7 21.35 -13.83 -31.93
C MET A 7 21.63 -14.14 -30.45
N LYS A 8 22.28 -13.20 -29.76
CA LYS A 8 22.71 -13.45 -28.38
C LYS A 8 21.51 -13.48 -27.43
N LEU A 9 20.55 -12.57 -27.58
CA LEU A 9 19.46 -12.41 -26.61
C LEU A 9 18.40 -13.51 -26.75
N TYR A 10 18.07 -13.92 -27.97
CA TYR A 10 17.14 -15.04 -28.18
C TYR A 10 17.69 -16.34 -27.59
N ASN A 11 18.97 -16.65 -27.80
CA ASN A 11 19.59 -17.85 -27.24
C ASN A 11 19.69 -17.79 -25.71
N GLU A 12 20.00 -16.61 -25.14
CA GLU A 12 19.93 -16.39 -23.69
C GLU A 12 18.52 -16.64 -23.15
N TYR A 13 17.49 -16.16 -23.85
CA TYR A 13 16.10 -16.37 -23.49
C TYR A 13 15.69 -17.85 -23.55
N ILE A 14 16.12 -18.59 -24.57
CA ILE A 14 15.89 -20.05 -24.65
C ILE A 14 16.58 -20.78 -23.50
N ASN A 15 17.80 -20.39 -23.12
CA ASN A 15 18.49 -20.95 -21.96
C ASN A 15 17.71 -20.65 -20.66
N GLU A 16 17.22 -19.42 -20.48
CA GLU A 16 16.37 -19.05 -19.33
C GLU A 16 15.10 -19.92 -19.30
N ILE A 17 14.47 -20.19 -20.44
CA ILE A 17 13.30 -21.06 -20.53
C ILE A 17 13.63 -22.48 -20.03
N VAL A 18 14.78 -23.03 -20.41
CA VAL A 18 15.22 -24.36 -19.96
C VAL A 18 15.44 -24.37 -18.44
N GLU A 19 16.10 -23.34 -17.90
CA GLU A 19 16.33 -23.20 -16.45
C GLU A 19 15.02 -23.06 -15.67
N ARG A 20 14.09 -22.23 -16.15
CA ARG A 20 12.76 -22.02 -15.56
C ARG A 20 11.90 -23.27 -15.60
N LYS A 21 11.96 -24.03 -16.69
CA LYS A 21 11.28 -25.32 -16.79
C LYS A 21 11.76 -26.31 -15.73
N GLY A 22 13.05 -26.28 -15.38
CA GLY A 22 13.62 -27.07 -14.27
C GLY A 22 13.02 -26.72 -12.90
N GLN A 23 12.46 -25.52 -12.75
CA GLN A 23 11.73 -25.08 -11.56
C GLN A 23 10.22 -25.28 -11.69
N GLY A 24 9.71 -25.81 -12.81
CA GLY A 24 8.29 -25.91 -13.13
C GLY A 24 7.65 -24.55 -13.38
N LEU A 25 8.34 -23.64 -14.08
CA LEU A 25 7.86 -22.32 -14.48
C LEU A 25 7.81 -22.21 -16.01
N HIS A 26 6.91 -21.37 -16.51
CA HIS A 26 6.80 -21.01 -17.91
C HIS A 26 7.85 -19.95 -18.31
N PRO A 27 8.04 -19.68 -19.62
CA PRO A 27 8.88 -18.57 -20.08
C PRO A 27 8.49 -17.24 -19.41
N LYS A 28 9.48 -16.44 -19.00
CA LYS A 28 9.17 -15.09 -18.53
C LYS A 28 8.53 -14.27 -19.65
N PRO A 29 7.54 -13.42 -19.34
CA PRO A 29 7.02 -12.49 -20.32
C PRO A 29 8.11 -11.54 -20.85
N ILE A 30 8.06 -11.22 -22.13
CA ILE A 30 9.03 -10.36 -22.82
C ILE A 30 8.63 -8.89 -22.61
N ASP A 31 9.54 -8.11 -22.04
CA ASP A 31 9.38 -6.68 -21.72
C ASP A 31 10.39 -5.76 -22.46
N SER A 32 11.45 -6.32 -23.04
CA SER A 32 12.52 -5.59 -23.73
C SER A 32 12.33 -5.51 -25.25
N ALA A 33 12.53 -4.33 -25.82
CA ALA A 33 12.47 -4.09 -27.26
C ALA A 33 13.59 -4.83 -28.02
N ASP A 34 14.75 -5.01 -27.40
CA ASP A 34 15.92 -5.64 -28.02
C ASP A 34 15.65 -7.12 -28.30
N LEU A 35 15.19 -7.87 -27.30
CA LEU A 35 14.81 -9.29 -27.48
C LEU A 35 13.65 -9.41 -28.47
N LEU A 36 12.64 -8.55 -28.38
CA LEU A 36 11.52 -8.62 -29.30
C LEU A 36 11.93 -8.28 -30.75
N SER A 37 12.95 -7.45 -30.95
CA SER A 37 13.48 -7.16 -32.29
C SER A 37 14.11 -8.40 -32.93
N GLU A 38 14.95 -9.15 -32.21
CA GLU A 38 15.50 -10.43 -32.69
C GLU A 38 14.38 -11.43 -33.02
N ILE A 39 13.33 -11.49 -32.19
CA ILE A 39 12.16 -12.36 -32.42
C ILE A 39 11.42 -11.96 -33.70
N ILE A 40 11.19 -10.66 -33.92
CA ILE A 40 10.51 -10.16 -35.13
C ILE A 40 11.32 -10.48 -36.39
N GLU A 41 12.65 -10.33 -36.35
CA GLU A 41 13.52 -10.68 -37.47
C GLU A 41 13.43 -12.17 -37.82
N GLN A 42 13.40 -13.05 -36.81
CA GLN A 42 13.19 -14.49 -37.01
C GLN A 42 11.78 -14.83 -37.51
N ILE A 43 10.76 -14.04 -37.18
CA ILE A 43 9.39 -14.19 -37.74
C ILE A 43 9.37 -13.86 -39.23
N LYS A 44 10.13 -12.84 -39.65
CA LYS A 44 10.22 -12.41 -41.06
C LYS A 44 10.96 -13.42 -41.93
N ASP A 45 11.95 -14.14 -41.39
CA ASP A 45 12.58 -15.26 -42.09
C ASP A 45 11.68 -16.51 -42.07
N VAL A 46 10.92 -16.70 -43.15
CA VAL A 46 9.97 -17.80 -43.31
C VAL A 46 10.58 -19.20 -43.19
N ASN A 47 11.89 -19.34 -43.39
CA ASN A 47 12.60 -20.62 -43.31
C ASN A 47 13.30 -20.82 -41.97
N ASN A 48 13.18 -19.88 -41.04
CA ASN A 48 13.84 -19.97 -39.75
C ASN A 48 13.27 -21.14 -38.92
N PRO A 49 14.11 -22.07 -38.41
CA PRO A 49 13.64 -23.23 -37.65
C PRO A 49 12.91 -22.86 -36.36
N ASN A 50 13.21 -21.69 -35.79
CA ASN A 50 12.62 -21.19 -34.55
C ASN A 50 11.36 -20.35 -34.76
N ARG A 51 10.97 -20.11 -36.03
CA ARG A 51 9.88 -19.18 -36.39
C ARG A 51 8.57 -19.45 -35.64
N LYS A 52 8.23 -20.74 -35.46
CA LYS A 52 7.01 -21.14 -34.74
C LYS A 52 7.02 -20.69 -33.28
N ASP A 53 8.13 -20.86 -32.60
CA ASP A 53 8.26 -20.46 -31.19
C ASP A 53 8.32 -18.93 -31.09
N CYS A 54 9.02 -18.26 -32.02
CA CYS A 54 9.04 -16.80 -32.12
C CYS A 54 7.63 -16.21 -32.29
N LEU A 55 6.80 -16.79 -33.18
CA LEU A 55 5.39 -16.41 -33.34
C LEU A 55 4.61 -16.59 -32.04
N ASN A 56 4.78 -17.72 -31.35
CA ASN A 56 4.11 -17.96 -30.07
C ASN A 56 4.52 -16.93 -29.02
N PHE A 57 5.82 -16.61 -28.91
CA PHE A 57 6.31 -15.62 -27.96
C PHE A 57 5.81 -14.20 -28.28
N PHE A 58 5.81 -13.82 -29.55
CA PHE A 58 5.28 -12.54 -30.00
C PHE A 58 3.79 -12.39 -29.70
N ILE A 59 2.99 -13.43 -30.02
CA ILE A 59 1.53 -13.38 -29.87
C ILE A 59 1.11 -13.46 -28.40
N TYR A 60 1.64 -14.43 -27.64
CA TYR A 60 1.10 -14.83 -26.33
C TYR A 60 2.00 -14.51 -25.13
N ASN A 61 3.25 -14.12 -25.35
CA ASN A 61 4.21 -13.96 -24.26
C ASN A 61 4.93 -12.60 -24.24
N THR A 62 4.43 -11.61 -24.97
CA THR A 62 4.95 -10.24 -24.96
C THR A 62 4.04 -9.37 -24.09
N LEU A 63 4.62 -8.66 -23.12
CA LEU A 63 3.85 -7.80 -22.23
C LEU A 63 3.26 -6.59 -22.99
N PRO A 64 2.00 -6.22 -22.72
CA PRO A 64 1.37 -5.01 -23.26
C PRO A 64 1.79 -3.76 -22.46
N GLY A 65 1.07 -2.64 -22.65
CA GLY A 65 1.26 -1.43 -21.85
C GLY A 65 2.38 -0.52 -22.33
N THR A 66 3.21 -0.04 -21.40
CA THR A 66 4.33 0.89 -21.68
C THR A 66 5.71 0.25 -21.73
N THR A 67 5.80 -1.08 -21.69
CA THR A 67 7.08 -1.76 -21.85
C THR A 67 7.68 -1.46 -23.23
N SER A 68 9.01 -1.48 -23.31
CA SER A 68 9.69 -1.25 -24.59
C SER A 68 9.34 -2.32 -25.64
N ALA A 69 9.13 -3.57 -25.22
CA ALA A 69 8.59 -4.64 -26.07
C ALA A 69 7.19 -4.32 -26.60
N ALA A 70 6.28 -3.78 -25.77
CA ALA A 70 4.95 -3.37 -26.21
C ALA A 70 5.04 -2.33 -27.34
N GLY A 71 5.94 -1.34 -27.22
CA GLY A 71 6.17 -0.36 -28.28
C GLY A 71 6.58 -1.01 -29.61
N LYS A 72 7.57 -1.92 -29.55
CA LYS A 72 8.06 -2.63 -30.74
C LYS A 72 6.98 -3.54 -31.36
N LYS A 73 6.18 -4.22 -30.53
CA LYS A 73 5.03 -5.02 -30.97
C LYS A 73 3.99 -4.16 -31.68
N ALA A 74 3.60 -3.03 -31.09
CA ALA A 74 2.56 -2.16 -31.63
C ALA A 74 2.92 -1.61 -33.01
N TYR A 75 4.16 -1.13 -33.20
CA TYR A 75 4.60 -0.64 -34.51
C TYR A 75 4.69 -1.75 -35.56
N PHE A 76 5.15 -2.95 -35.20
CA PHE A 76 5.16 -4.06 -36.16
C PHE A 76 3.74 -4.48 -36.57
N LEU A 77 2.79 -4.48 -35.63
CA LEU A 77 1.37 -4.72 -35.93
C LEU A 77 0.80 -3.61 -36.84
N LYS A 78 1.20 -2.34 -36.64
CA LYS A 78 0.84 -1.23 -37.54
C LYS A 78 1.31 -1.49 -38.97
N ASP A 79 2.55 -1.93 -39.14
CA ASP A 79 3.12 -2.22 -40.46
C ASP A 79 2.37 -3.36 -41.17
N ILE A 80 1.93 -4.37 -40.43
CA ILE A 80 1.07 -5.44 -40.98
C ILE A 80 -0.30 -4.88 -41.40
N VAL A 81 -0.92 -4.01 -40.59
CA VAL A 81 -2.22 -3.40 -40.93
C VAL A 81 -2.12 -2.53 -42.19
N LEU A 82 -1.02 -1.79 -42.35
CA LEU A 82 -0.76 -0.94 -43.52
C LEU A 82 -0.29 -1.72 -44.75
N GLY A 83 0.02 -3.02 -44.60
CA GLY A 83 0.57 -3.85 -45.69
C GLY A 83 2.05 -3.59 -46.01
N ASN A 84 2.78 -2.88 -45.13
CA ASN A 84 4.22 -2.67 -45.24
C ASN A 84 5.00 -3.97 -44.96
N GLU A 85 4.45 -4.85 -44.12
CA GLU A 85 5.01 -6.13 -43.72
C GLU A 85 3.96 -7.24 -43.85
N SER A 86 4.39 -8.47 -44.14
CA SER A 86 3.48 -9.61 -44.28
C SER A 86 3.92 -10.79 -43.42
N VAL A 87 3.02 -11.26 -42.55
CA VAL A 87 3.18 -12.47 -41.75
C VAL A 87 1.93 -13.33 -41.96
N ASN A 88 2.08 -14.52 -42.55
CA ASN A 88 0.94 -15.37 -42.94
C ASN A 88 -0.03 -15.68 -41.79
N GLU A 89 0.50 -15.80 -40.57
CA GLU A 89 -0.24 -16.10 -39.36
C GLU A 89 -0.92 -14.88 -38.72
N ILE A 90 -0.55 -13.66 -39.14
CA ILE A 90 -1.08 -12.40 -38.59
C ILE A 90 -1.70 -11.57 -39.71
N THR A 91 -3.00 -11.74 -39.90
CA THR A 91 -3.78 -10.92 -40.83
C THR A 91 -3.95 -9.49 -40.29
N PRO A 92 -4.26 -8.48 -41.13
CA PRO A 92 -4.56 -7.13 -40.65
C PRO A 92 -5.67 -7.08 -39.59
N ALA A 93 -6.71 -7.90 -39.75
CA ALA A 93 -7.79 -8.01 -38.75
C ALA A 93 -7.28 -8.60 -37.42
N PHE A 94 -6.44 -9.63 -37.47
CA PHE A 94 -5.85 -10.21 -36.27
C PHE A 94 -4.82 -9.25 -35.62
N ALA A 95 -4.10 -8.46 -36.41
CA ALA A 95 -3.21 -7.42 -35.89
C ALA A 95 -3.98 -6.35 -35.11
N LEU A 96 -5.15 -5.92 -35.60
CA LEU A 96 -6.06 -5.03 -34.88
C LEU A 96 -6.63 -5.67 -33.61
N GLU A 97 -6.95 -6.96 -33.64
CA GLU A 97 -7.34 -7.71 -32.44
C GLU A 97 -6.20 -7.70 -31.40
N LEU A 98 -4.96 -8.01 -31.79
CA LEU A 98 -3.81 -7.98 -30.90
C LEU A 98 -3.58 -6.57 -30.31
N LEU A 99 -3.69 -5.51 -31.13
CA LEU A 99 -3.63 -4.13 -30.65
C LEU A 99 -4.71 -3.84 -29.60
N SER A 100 -5.94 -4.35 -29.78
CA SER A 100 -7.04 -4.16 -28.81
C SER A 100 -6.76 -4.78 -27.43
N HIS A 101 -5.95 -5.84 -27.40
CA HIS A 101 -5.53 -6.52 -26.17
C HIS A 101 -4.29 -5.90 -25.52
N MET A 102 -3.64 -4.93 -26.17
CA MET A 102 -2.53 -4.19 -25.59
C MET A 102 -2.99 -3.05 -24.66
N LYS A 103 -4.29 -2.75 -24.66
CA LYS A 103 -5.05 -1.91 -23.71
C LYS A 103 -4.66 -0.43 -23.59
N GLY A 104 -3.44 -0.02 -23.95
CA GLY A 104 -2.95 1.34 -23.73
C GLY A 104 -1.58 1.62 -24.36
N GLY A 105 -1.09 2.85 -24.17
CA GLY A 105 0.29 3.22 -24.49
C GLY A 105 0.53 3.34 -25.99
N THR A 106 1.62 2.78 -26.50
CA THR A 106 1.94 2.85 -27.94
C THR A 106 0.87 2.18 -28.81
N SER A 107 0.08 1.24 -28.28
CA SER A 107 -1.06 0.70 -29.02
C SER A 107 -2.14 1.76 -29.31
N ILE A 108 -2.38 2.70 -28.40
CA ILE A 108 -3.32 3.82 -28.59
C ILE A 108 -2.77 4.81 -29.59
N GLU A 109 -1.48 5.12 -29.50
CA GLU A 109 -0.78 5.96 -30.49
C GLU A 109 -0.97 5.39 -31.91
N VAL A 110 -0.70 4.09 -32.08
CA VAL A 110 -0.89 3.36 -33.34
C VAL A 110 -2.35 3.37 -33.79
N LEU A 111 -3.30 3.08 -32.89
CA LEU A 111 -4.72 3.08 -33.22
C LEU A 111 -5.21 4.47 -33.63
N LEU A 112 -4.73 5.55 -32.99
CA LEU A 112 -5.01 6.93 -33.38
C LEU A 112 -4.40 7.28 -34.74
N ASP A 113 -3.16 6.86 -35.01
CA ASP A 113 -2.53 7.06 -36.33
C ASP A 113 -3.35 6.40 -37.44
N LEU A 114 -3.84 5.19 -37.20
CA LEU A 114 -4.66 4.44 -38.16
C LEU A 114 -6.07 5.05 -38.30
N ALA A 115 -6.72 5.36 -37.17
CA ALA A 115 -8.08 5.91 -37.14
C ALA A 115 -8.20 7.32 -37.73
N LEU A 116 -7.15 8.13 -37.62
CA LEU A 116 -7.08 9.48 -38.17
C LEU A 116 -6.37 9.53 -39.54
N GLY A 117 -6.00 8.37 -40.08
CA GLY A 117 -5.34 8.23 -41.39
C GLY A 117 -6.28 8.43 -42.58
N ASN A 118 -5.70 8.36 -43.79
CA ASN A 118 -6.41 8.62 -45.05
C ASN A 118 -7.14 7.39 -45.63
N ASP A 119 -6.74 6.17 -45.26
CA ASP A 119 -7.42 4.95 -45.71
C ASP A 119 -8.70 4.75 -44.89
N VAL A 120 -9.85 4.96 -45.52
CA VAL A 120 -11.16 4.94 -44.86
C VAL A 120 -11.50 3.56 -44.28
N ALA A 121 -11.06 2.47 -44.92
CA ALA A 121 -11.38 1.12 -44.43
C ALA A 121 -10.58 0.80 -43.18
N ILE A 122 -9.27 1.09 -43.19
CA ILE A 122 -8.39 0.93 -42.02
C ILE A 122 -8.83 1.87 -40.90
N ALA A 123 -9.11 3.14 -41.22
CA ALA A 123 -9.51 4.14 -40.25
C ALA A 123 -10.79 3.72 -39.49
N LYS A 124 -11.76 3.16 -40.21
CA LYS A 124 -13.00 2.65 -39.58
C LYS A 124 -12.72 1.47 -38.65
N GLN A 125 -11.94 0.48 -39.09
CA GLN A 125 -11.63 -0.69 -38.26
C GLN A 125 -10.81 -0.30 -37.01
N ALA A 126 -9.83 0.59 -37.17
CA ALA A 126 -9.05 1.11 -36.05
C ALA A 126 -9.91 1.94 -35.08
N SER A 127 -10.84 2.75 -35.60
CA SER A 127 -11.82 3.48 -34.79
C SER A 127 -12.71 2.53 -33.97
N ASP A 128 -13.20 1.44 -34.57
CA ASP A 128 -14.02 0.45 -33.87
C ASP A 128 -13.24 -0.21 -32.72
N VAL A 129 -11.94 -0.47 -32.90
CA VAL A 129 -11.07 -0.93 -31.81
C VAL A 129 -10.87 0.17 -30.77
N LEU A 130 -10.54 1.40 -31.18
CA LEU A 130 -10.24 2.51 -30.27
C LEU A 130 -11.42 2.84 -29.34
N LYS A 131 -12.67 2.77 -29.84
CA LYS A 131 -13.89 2.96 -29.05
C LYS A 131 -14.04 1.97 -27.88
N THR A 132 -13.31 0.85 -27.88
CA THR A 132 -13.29 -0.12 -26.77
C THR A 132 -12.18 0.15 -25.74
N GLN A 133 -11.30 1.12 -26.01
CA GLN A 133 -10.14 1.45 -25.18
C GLN A 133 -10.44 2.65 -24.27
N VAL A 134 -9.82 2.66 -23.09
CA VAL A 134 -10.07 3.67 -22.05
C VAL A 134 -8.82 4.38 -21.55
N TYR A 135 -7.63 3.79 -21.72
CA TYR A 135 -6.35 4.38 -21.28
C TYR A 135 -5.83 5.41 -22.30
N LEU A 136 -6.62 6.45 -22.53
CA LEU A 136 -6.21 7.63 -23.30
C LEU A 136 -5.80 8.73 -22.32
N TYR A 137 -4.58 9.23 -22.50
CA TYR A 137 -4.04 10.32 -21.69
C TYR A 137 -4.19 11.66 -22.40
N ASP A 138 -3.79 12.75 -21.74
CA ASP A 138 -4.06 14.11 -22.21
C ASP A 138 -3.56 14.31 -23.66
N ALA A 139 -2.36 13.84 -23.99
CA ALA A 139 -1.82 13.88 -25.36
C ALA A 139 -2.68 13.11 -26.39
N ASP A 140 -3.27 11.97 -26.03
CA ASP A 140 -4.13 11.19 -26.91
C ASP A 140 -5.48 11.89 -27.11
N THR A 141 -6.05 12.42 -26.02
CA THR A 141 -7.32 13.14 -26.05
C THR A 141 -7.20 14.48 -26.80
N ASP A 142 -6.08 15.18 -26.70
CA ASP A 142 -5.82 16.40 -27.46
C ASP A 142 -5.79 16.13 -28.97
N ARG A 143 -5.17 15.03 -29.41
CA ARG A 143 -5.22 14.61 -30.82
C ARG A 143 -6.64 14.39 -31.33
N LEU A 144 -7.50 13.76 -30.52
CA LEU A 144 -8.92 13.57 -30.88
C LEU A 144 -9.68 14.90 -30.96
N LYS A 145 -9.43 15.80 -30.01
CA LYS A 145 -10.03 17.14 -29.99
C LYS A 145 -9.62 17.95 -31.22
N ASP A 146 -8.34 17.94 -31.57
CA ASP A 146 -7.81 18.67 -32.72
C ASP A 146 -8.38 18.11 -34.02
N ALA A 147 -8.41 16.78 -34.17
CA ALA A 147 -9.01 16.12 -35.33
C ALA A 147 -10.50 16.45 -35.47
N PHE A 148 -11.25 16.45 -34.37
CA PHE A 148 -12.66 16.84 -34.35
C PHE A 148 -12.86 18.31 -34.75
N THR A 149 -12.04 19.21 -34.19
CA THR A 149 -12.09 20.65 -34.50
C THR A 149 -11.79 20.91 -35.98
N ASN A 150 -10.95 20.07 -36.59
CA ASN A 150 -10.65 20.10 -38.02
C ASN A 150 -11.69 19.37 -38.90
N GLY A 151 -12.82 18.94 -38.35
CA GLY A 151 -13.94 18.35 -39.10
C GLY A 151 -13.78 16.86 -39.44
N ASN A 152 -12.91 16.13 -38.77
CA ASN A 152 -12.74 14.69 -39.00
C ASN A 152 -13.98 13.90 -38.50
N ALA A 153 -14.65 13.19 -39.42
CA ALA A 153 -15.86 12.43 -39.12
C ALA A 153 -15.61 11.21 -38.22
N ILE A 154 -14.45 10.56 -38.32
CA ILE A 154 -14.06 9.43 -37.47
C ILE A 154 -13.80 9.90 -36.04
N ALA A 155 -13.12 11.04 -35.87
CA ALA A 155 -12.90 11.63 -34.55
C ALA A 155 -14.23 11.98 -33.87
N LYS A 156 -15.18 12.56 -34.62
CA LYS A 156 -16.54 12.82 -34.12
C LYS A 156 -17.24 11.53 -33.66
N ASP A 157 -17.20 10.48 -34.46
CA ASP A 157 -17.81 9.18 -34.15
C ASP A 157 -17.17 8.51 -32.91
N ILE A 158 -15.86 8.61 -32.75
CA ILE A 158 -15.15 8.16 -31.53
C ILE A 158 -15.63 8.95 -30.30
N LEU A 159 -15.68 10.28 -30.39
CA LEU A 159 -16.14 11.13 -29.29
C LEU A 159 -17.60 10.85 -28.91
N GLU A 160 -18.49 10.64 -29.90
CA GLU A 160 -19.89 10.29 -29.64
C GLU A 160 -20.02 8.92 -28.95
N SER A 161 -19.17 7.96 -29.30
CA SER A 161 -19.09 6.65 -28.64
C SER A 161 -18.61 6.77 -27.19
N TYR A 162 -17.57 7.58 -26.94
CA TYR A 162 -17.09 7.84 -25.58
C TYR A 162 -18.08 8.63 -24.73
N ALA A 163 -18.81 9.59 -25.29
CA ALA A 163 -19.86 10.31 -24.57
C ALA A 163 -20.99 9.39 -24.08
N LYS A 164 -21.29 8.34 -24.85
CA LYS A 164 -22.24 7.26 -24.48
C LYS A 164 -21.60 6.13 -23.67
N ALA A 165 -20.29 6.22 -23.41
CA ALA A 165 -19.46 5.20 -22.77
C ALA A 165 -19.71 3.79 -23.34
N GLU A 166 -19.69 3.66 -24.67
CA GLU A 166 -19.99 2.38 -25.35
C GLU A 166 -18.98 1.27 -25.03
N PHE A 167 -17.75 1.60 -24.64
CA PHE A 167 -16.77 0.64 -24.11
C PHE A 167 -17.28 -0.13 -22.88
N PHE A 168 -18.23 0.45 -22.14
CA PHE A 168 -18.82 -0.14 -20.94
C PHE A 168 -20.25 -0.63 -21.18
N THR A 169 -21.09 0.17 -21.85
CA THR A 169 -22.51 -0.17 -22.04
C THR A 169 -22.72 -1.36 -22.98
N LYS A 170 -21.76 -1.65 -23.87
CA LYS A 170 -21.77 -2.83 -24.76
C LYS A 170 -21.16 -4.08 -24.12
N LEU A 171 -20.62 -4.02 -22.90
CA LEU A 171 -20.14 -5.20 -22.20
C LEU A 171 -21.31 -6.10 -21.77
N PRO A 172 -21.11 -7.43 -21.70
CA PRO A 172 -22.09 -8.35 -21.13
C PRO A 172 -22.51 -7.94 -19.71
N GLU A 173 -23.77 -8.17 -19.36
CA GLU A 173 -24.23 -7.99 -17.98
C GLU A 173 -23.60 -9.03 -17.04
N VAL A 174 -23.49 -8.66 -15.76
CA VAL A 174 -22.99 -9.57 -14.72
C VAL A 174 -23.95 -10.77 -14.61
N PRO A 175 -23.45 -12.02 -14.58
CA PRO A 175 -24.29 -13.20 -14.43
C PRO A 175 -25.17 -13.12 -13.17
N GLU A 176 -26.46 -13.47 -13.31
CA GLU A 176 -27.39 -13.50 -12.18
C GLU A 176 -26.93 -14.52 -11.12
N GLU A 177 -26.44 -15.68 -11.55
CA GLU A 177 -25.91 -16.74 -10.69
C GLU A 177 -24.43 -17.02 -10.96
N ILE A 178 -23.63 -17.03 -9.90
CA ILE A 178 -22.22 -17.42 -9.92
C ILE A 178 -22.08 -18.62 -8.99
N LYS A 179 -21.76 -19.78 -9.57
CA LYS A 179 -21.49 -21.00 -8.80
C LYS A 179 -20.08 -20.97 -8.25
N VAL A 180 -19.94 -21.27 -6.96
CA VAL A 180 -18.64 -21.33 -6.29
C VAL A 180 -18.46 -22.64 -5.54
N VAL A 181 -17.19 -23.03 -5.37
CA VAL A 181 -16.78 -24.10 -4.46
C VAL A 181 -15.83 -23.52 -3.41
N THR A 182 -16.06 -23.84 -2.15
CA THR A 182 -15.28 -23.27 -1.04
C THR A 182 -13.94 -23.95 -0.86
N PHE A 183 -12.93 -23.17 -0.47
CA PHE A 183 -11.62 -23.66 -0.02
C PHE A 183 -11.19 -22.89 1.24
N ILE A 184 -11.07 -23.58 2.37
CA ILE A 184 -10.59 -22.95 3.61
C ILE A 184 -9.07 -22.81 3.51
N ALA A 185 -8.60 -21.57 3.38
CA ALA A 185 -7.17 -21.25 3.30
C ALA A 185 -6.49 -21.21 4.68
N GLY A 186 -7.27 -21.03 5.75
CA GLY A 186 -6.80 -21.02 7.13
C GLY A 186 -7.92 -20.73 8.13
N GLU A 187 -7.70 -21.09 9.40
CA GLU A 187 -8.56 -20.73 10.53
C GLU A 187 -7.95 -19.54 11.30
N GLY A 188 -8.78 -18.56 11.67
CA GLY A 188 -8.36 -17.27 12.21
C GLY A 188 -8.12 -16.21 11.13
N ASP A 189 -7.56 -15.07 11.54
CA ASP A 189 -7.25 -13.98 10.61
C ASP A 189 -6.17 -14.42 9.60
N ILE A 190 -6.47 -14.33 8.30
CA ILE A 190 -5.49 -14.59 7.24
C ILE A 190 -4.77 -13.30 6.90
N SER A 191 -3.48 -13.23 7.20
CA SER A 191 -2.66 -12.08 6.85
C SER A 191 -2.26 -12.08 5.39
N THR A 192 -1.97 -10.90 4.84
CA THR A 192 -1.37 -10.79 3.50
C THR A 192 0.05 -11.37 3.44
N ASP A 193 0.72 -11.58 4.58
CA ASP A 193 1.99 -12.32 4.64
C ASP A 193 1.80 -13.83 4.40
N LEU A 194 0.65 -14.44 4.75
CA LEU A 194 0.35 -15.82 4.36
C LEU A 194 0.14 -15.97 2.84
N LEU A 195 -0.54 -14.99 2.24
CA LEU A 195 -0.84 -14.99 0.80
C LEU A 195 0.36 -14.57 -0.05
N SER A 196 1.25 -13.73 0.50
CA SER A 196 2.43 -13.18 -0.16
C SER A 196 3.51 -12.86 0.89
N PRO A 197 4.35 -13.82 1.28
CA PRO A 197 5.37 -13.66 2.32
C PRO A 197 6.37 -12.52 2.07
N GLY A 198 6.70 -11.76 3.12
CA GLY A 198 7.62 -10.62 3.04
C GLY A 198 9.04 -10.97 2.58
N ASN A 199 9.58 -12.12 2.98
CA ASN A 199 10.89 -12.62 2.55
C ASN A 199 10.93 -13.00 1.05
N GLN A 200 9.77 -13.16 0.42
CA GLN A 200 9.63 -13.40 -1.03
C GLN A 200 9.32 -12.12 -1.82
N ALA A 201 9.42 -10.92 -1.22
CA ALA A 201 9.08 -9.66 -1.89
C ALA A 201 9.85 -9.43 -3.20
N HIS A 202 11.08 -9.95 -3.30
CA HIS A 202 11.94 -9.85 -4.48
C HIS A 202 11.36 -10.49 -5.75
N SER A 203 10.43 -11.46 -5.63
CA SER A 203 9.85 -12.16 -6.77
C SER A 203 8.50 -11.59 -7.21
N ARG A 204 7.94 -10.58 -6.52
CA ARG A 204 6.57 -10.08 -6.76
C ARG A 204 6.29 -9.64 -8.19
N SER A 205 7.28 -9.16 -8.92
CA SER A 205 7.14 -8.78 -10.33
C SER A 205 7.04 -9.99 -11.27
N ASP A 206 7.58 -11.15 -10.89
CA ASP A 206 7.37 -12.42 -11.59
C ASP A 206 6.16 -13.13 -10.96
N ARG A 207 4.96 -12.79 -11.44
CA ARG A 207 3.67 -13.24 -10.86
C ARG A 207 3.59 -14.76 -10.74
N GLU A 208 4.12 -15.50 -11.70
CA GLU A 208 4.12 -16.97 -11.67
C GLU A 208 5.06 -17.51 -10.60
N LEU A 209 6.30 -17.02 -10.55
CA LEU A 209 7.27 -17.41 -9.52
C LEU A 209 6.77 -17.05 -8.12
N HIS A 210 6.23 -15.84 -7.94
CA HIS A 210 5.67 -15.40 -6.67
C HIS A 210 4.39 -16.16 -6.30
N GLY A 211 3.62 -16.61 -7.28
CA GLY A 211 2.46 -17.47 -7.07
C GLY A 211 2.78 -18.71 -6.22
N LYS A 212 3.99 -19.28 -6.37
CA LYS A 212 4.42 -20.49 -5.64
C LYS A 212 4.56 -20.29 -4.15
N CYS A 213 4.71 -19.06 -3.66
CA CYS A 213 4.81 -18.79 -2.23
C CYS A 213 3.46 -18.51 -1.54
N MET A 214 2.34 -18.54 -2.28
CA MET A 214 1.01 -18.41 -1.68
C MET A 214 0.69 -19.68 -0.87
N ILE A 215 0.43 -19.58 0.43
CA ILE A 215 0.06 -20.74 1.28
C ILE A 215 1.03 -21.95 1.10
N THR A 216 0.59 -23.17 1.39
CA THR A 216 1.41 -24.38 1.22
C THR A 216 1.26 -24.96 -0.20
N PRO A 217 2.30 -25.64 -0.74
CA PRO A 217 2.20 -26.32 -2.04
C PRO A 217 1.07 -27.37 -2.10
N GLN A 218 0.79 -28.05 -0.98
CA GLN A 218 -0.31 -29.00 -0.91
C GLN A 218 -1.67 -28.31 -1.11
N ALA A 219 -1.89 -27.19 -0.43
CA ALA A 219 -3.11 -26.39 -0.58
C ALA A 219 -3.27 -25.85 -2.01
N GLN A 220 -2.17 -25.46 -2.67
CA GLN A 220 -2.17 -25.06 -4.09
C GLN A 220 -2.66 -26.19 -5.02
N GLU A 221 -2.20 -27.43 -4.79
CA GLU A 221 -2.65 -28.58 -5.56
C GLU A 221 -4.11 -28.97 -5.26
N GLU A 222 -4.57 -28.79 -4.01
CA GLU A 222 -5.98 -28.95 -3.66
C GLU A 222 -6.88 -27.94 -4.38
N ILE A 223 -6.47 -26.68 -4.51
CA ILE A 223 -7.17 -25.65 -5.29
C ILE A 223 -7.31 -26.10 -6.76
N LYS A 224 -6.21 -26.55 -7.38
CA LYS A 224 -6.23 -27.07 -8.76
C LYS A 224 -7.14 -28.30 -8.90
N ALA A 225 -7.10 -29.21 -7.92
CA ALA A 225 -7.96 -30.38 -7.91
C ALA A 225 -9.45 -30.00 -7.83
N LEU A 226 -9.81 -29.00 -7.02
CA LEU A 226 -11.16 -28.45 -6.95
C LEU A 226 -11.60 -27.82 -8.27
N GLN A 227 -10.72 -27.06 -8.94
CA GLN A 227 -11.01 -26.49 -10.27
C GLN A 227 -11.26 -27.59 -11.31
N ALA A 228 -10.45 -28.65 -11.31
CA ALA A 228 -10.62 -29.78 -12.22
C ALA A 228 -11.90 -30.58 -11.94
N GLN A 229 -12.29 -30.73 -10.67
CA GLN A 229 -13.53 -31.39 -10.25
C GLN A 229 -14.79 -30.55 -10.51
N HIS A 230 -14.64 -29.23 -10.56
CA HIS A 230 -15.74 -28.28 -10.72
C HIS A 230 -15.46 -27.23 -11.81
N PRO A 231 -15.32 -27.63 -13.09
CA PRO A 231 -14.93 -26.72 -14.17
C PRO A 231 -15.97 -25.61 -14.46
N ASP A 232 -17.22 -25.77 -13.99
CA ASP A 232 -18.30 -24.79 -14.09
C ASP A 232 -18.37 -23.82 -12.89
N LYS A 233 -17.45 -23.93 -11.91
CA LYS A 233 -17.50 -23.17 -10.65
C LYS A 233 -16.19 -22.43 -10.40
N SER A 234 -16.30 -21.27 -9.74
CA SER A 234 -15.12 -20.53 -9.27
C SER A 234 -14.72 -21.00 -7.86
N VAL A 235 -13.43 -21.05 -7.54
CA VAL A 235 -12.99 -21.37 -6.18
C VAL A 235 -13.08 -20.11 -5.32
N MET A 236 -13.74 -20.20 -4.17
CA MET A 236 -13.79 -19.14 -3.16
C MET A 236 -12.85 -19.46 -2.01
N LEU A 237 -11.80 -18.65 -1.82
CA LEU A 237 -10.85 -18.80 -0.71
C LEU A 237 -11.42 -18.19 0.57
N ILE A 238 -11.34 -18.92 1.68
CA ILE A 238 -12.00 -18.56 2.94
C ILE A 238 -11.01 -18.48 4.11
N ALA A 239 -11.13 -17.40 4.90
CA ALA A 239 -10.61 -17.29 6.26
C ALA A 239 -11.71 -17.71 7.25
N GLU A 240 -11.63 -18.93 7.78
CA GLU A 240 -12.66 -19.49 8.67
C GLU A 240 -12.45 -18.98 10.10
N LYS A 241 -13.52 -18.54 10.78
CA LYS A 241 -13.47 -17.87 12.09
C LYS A 241 -12.55 -16.63 12.15
N GLY A 242 -12.30 -16.00 11.01
CA GLY A 242 -11.43 -14.83 10.95
C GLY A 242 -11.74 -13.88 9.81
N THR A 243 -10.88 -12.89 9.69
CA THR A 243 -10.92 -11.83 8.68
C THR A 243 -9.92 -12.15 7.57
N MET A 244 -10.33 -11.99 6.32
CA MET A 244 -9.44 -12.18 5.18
C MET A 244 -8.58 -10.92 4.93
N GLY A 245 -7.29 -11.11 4.72
CA GLY A 245 -6.37 -10.10 4.18
C GLY A 245 -5.91 -9.05 5.19
N VAL A 246 -5.71 -9.40 6.46
CA VAL A 246 -5.21 -8.43 7.47
C VAL A 246 -3.74 -8.08 7.23
N GLY A 247 -3.32 -6.88 7.64
CA GLY A 247 -1.92 -6.44 7.60
C GLY A 247 -1.55 -5.56 6.41
N SER A 248 -0.51 -5.94 5.66
CA SER A 248 0.13 -5.10 4.64
C SER A 248 -0.74 -4.90 3.37
N SER A 249 -0.62 -3.73 2.74
CA SER A 249 -1.34 -3.33 1.51
C SER A 249 -0.80 -3.96 0.21
N ARG A 250 0.00 -5.02 0.30
CA ARG A 250 0.68 -5.62 -0.86
C ARG A 250 -0.32 -6.24 -1.85
N MET A 251 -0.37 -5.70 -3.06
CA MET A 251 -1.25 -6.20 -4.14
C MET A 251 -0.95 -7.65 -4.54
N SER A 252 0.30 -8.09 -4.35
CA SER A 252 0.73 -9.47 -4.59
C SER A 252 -0.10 -10.53 -3.85
N GLY A 253 -0.71 -10.18 -2.70
CA GLY A 253 -1.63 -11.08 -2.01
C GLY A 253 -2.86 -11.41 -2.87
N VAL A 254 -3.52 -10.39 -3.44
CA VAL A 254 -4.67 -10.58 -4.34
C VAL A 254 -4.24 -11.14 -5.68
N ASN A 255 -3.09 -10.73 -6.23
CA ASN A 255 -2.57 -11.28 -7.48
C ASN A 255 -2.34 -12.80 -7.37
N ASN A 256 -1.81 -13.28 -6.24
CA ASN A 256 -1.66 -14.71 -5.98
C ASN A 256 -3.03 -15.41 -5.91
N VAL A 257 -4.00 -14.84 -5.18
CA VAL A 257 -5.36 -15.40 -5.14
C VAL A 257 -5.98 -15.47 -6.54
N ALA A 258 -5.84 -14.42 -7.34
CA ALA A 258 -6.36 -14.38 -8.71
C ALA A 258 -5.62 -15.37 -9.62
N LEU A 259 -4.30 -15.51 -9.48
CA LEU A 259 -3.51 -16.47 -10.25
C LEU A 259 -3.98 -17.91 -10.02
N TRP A 260 -4.25 -18.26 -8.77
CA TRP A 260 -4.61 -19.63 -8.38
C TRP A 260 -6.10 -19.93 -8.49
N ALA A 261 -6.99 -18.97 -8.23
CA ALA A 261 -8.44 -19.20 -8.14
C ALA A 261 -9.28 -18.31 -9.07
N GLY A 262 -8.68 -17.30 -9.69
CA GLY A 262 -9.35 -16.38 -10.62
C GLY A 262 -9.35 -16.89 -12.07
N LYS A 263 -9.58 -15.95 -13.00
CA LYS A 263 -9.66 -16.22 -14.44
C LYS A 263 -8.62 -15.41 -15.20
N GLN A 264 -8.02 -15.98 -16.25
CA GLN A 264 -7.08 -15.24 -17.08
C GLN A 264 -7.79 -14.06 -17.77
N ALA A 265 -7.20 -12.86 -17.68
CA ALA A 265 -7.81 -11.63 -18.19
C ALA A 265 -7.85 -11.58 -19.72
N SER A 266 -6.82 -12.14 -20.36
CA SER A 266 -6.72 -12.26 -21.82
C SER A 266 -5.82 -13.45 -22.17
N PRO A 267 -6.14 -14.21 -23.23
CA PRO A 267 -5.26 -15.27 -23.71
C PRO A 267 -3.90 -14.74 -24.19
N TYR A 268 -3.79 -13.46 -24.55
CA TYR A 268 -2.58 -12.82 -25.06
C TYR A 268 -1.73 -12.15 -23.98
N ILE A 269 -2.19 -12.16 -22.72
CA ILE A 269 -1.49 -11.56 -21.57
C ILE A 269 -1.17 -12.68 -20.58
N PRO A 270 0.11 -13.07 -20.43
CA PRO A 270 0.50 -14.17 -19.56
C PRO A 270 0.44 -13.77 -18.08
N PHE A 271 -0.03 -14.69 -17.23
CA PHE A 271 -0.03 -14.60 -15.75
C PHE A 271 -0.77 -13.39 -15.14
N VAL A 272 -1.67 -12.76 -15.90
CA VAL A 272 -2.58 -11.72 -15.41
C VAL A 272 -3.97 -12.32 -15.29
N ASN A 273 -4.37 -12.62 -14.06
CA ASN A 273 -5.69 -13.13 -13.73
C ASN A 273 -6.51 -12.09 -12.96
N ILE A 274 -7.83 -12.17 -13.10
CA ILE A 274 -8.82 -11.27 -12.53
C ILE A 274 -9.97 -12.06 -11.88
N ALA A 275 -10.93 -11.35 -11.32
CA ALA A 275 -12.15 -11.88 -10.70
C ALA A 275 -11.92 -12.93 -9.58
N PRO A 276 -10.99 -12.72 -8.64
CA PRO A 276 -10.88 -13.60 -7.47
C PRO A 276 -12.14 -13.51 -6.59
N ILE A 277 -12.51 -14.61 -5.95
CA ILE A 277 -13.61 -14.64 -4.96
C ILE A 277 -13.03 -15.02 -3.59
N VAL A 278 -13.26 -14.18 -2.59
CA VAL A 278 -12.76 -14.38 -1.22
C VAL A 278 -13.87 -14.20 -0.19
N GLY A 279 -13.79 -14.96 0.88
CA GLY A 279 -14.70 -14.88 2.03
C GLY A 279 -13.95 -14.85 3.35
N GLY A 280 -14.51 -14.18 4.34
CA GLY A 280 -14.08 -14.29 5.73
C GLY A 280 -15.29 -14.38 6.64
N THR A 281 -15.20 -15.19 7.69
CA THR A 281 -16.26 -15.26 8.72
C THR A 281 -16.55 -13.89 9.31
N ASN A 282 -15.50 -13.10 9.57
CA ASN A 282 -15.58 -11.75 10.12
C ASN A 282 -15.42 -10.66 9.04
N GLY A 283 -15.60 -11.02 7.77
CA GLY A 283 -15.43 -10.11 6.63
C GLY A 283 -14.01 -10.05 6.08
N ILE A 284 -13.77 -9.00 5.29
CA ILE A 284 -12.53 -8.74 4.55
C ILE A 284 -11.93 -7.43 5.06
N SER A 285 -10.61 -7.36 5.21
CA SER A 285 -9.94 -6.12 5.61
C SER A 285 -10.17 -5.02 4.55
N PRO A 286 -10.36 -3.74 4.93
CA PRO A 286 -10.76 -2.69 3.98
C PRO A 286 -9.79 -2.47 2.81
N ILE A 287 -8.47 -2.49 3.07
CA ILE A 287 -7.46 -2.30 2.01
C ILE A 287 -7.47 -3.50 1.07
N PHE A 288 -7.50 -4.72 1.61
CA PHE A 288 -7.54 -5.93 0.80
C PHE A 288 -8.80 -6.01 -0.05
N LEU A 289 -9.95 -5.61 0.49
CA LEU A 289 -11.21 -5.53 -0.25
C LEU A 289 -11.13 -4.55 -1.42
N THR A 290 -10.52 -3.38 -1.24
CA THR A 290 -10.28 -2.44 -2.34
C THR A 290 -9.43 -3.09 -3.44
N THR A 291 -8.39 -3.83 -3.08
CA THR A 291 -7.57 -4.56 -4.06
C THR A 291 -8.35 -5.66 -4.79
N VAL A 292 -9.23 -6.39 -4.08
CA VAL A 292 -10.14 -7.37 -4.70
C VAL A 292 -11.06 -6.67 -5.72
N ASP A 293 -11.67 -5.55 -5.33
CA ASP A 293 -12.55 -4.75 -6.19
C ASP A 293 -11.83 -4.23 -7.44
N VAL A 294 -10.56 -3.80 -7.29
CA VAL A 294 -9.71 -3.34 -8.40
C VAL A 294 -9.52 -4.43 -9.46
N THR A 295 -9.43 -5.69 -9.06
CA THR A 295 -9.30 -6.85 -9.96
C THR A 295 -10.65 -7.40 -10.46
N GLY A 296 -11.76 -6.71 -10.21
CA GLY A 296 -13.11 -7.18 -10.57
C GLY A 296 -13.57 -8.38 -9.75
N GLY A 297 -12.94 -8.62 -8.59
CA GLY A 297 -13.25 -9.73 -7.69
C GLY A 297 -14.45 -9.47 -6.78
N ILE A 298 -14.80 -10.48 -5.99
CA ILE A 298 -15.92 -10.44 -5.04
C ILE A 298 -15.41 -10.81 -3.65
N GLY A 299 -15.53 -9.87 -2.70
CA GLY A 299 -15.28 -10.11 -1.28
C GLY A 299 -16.59 -10.29 -0.50
N ILE A 300 -16.70 -11.36 0.28
CA ILE A 300 -17.92 -11.73 1.03
C ILE A 300 -17.66 -11.75 2.54
N ASP A 301 -18.53 -11.08 3.28
CA ASP A 301 -18.66 -11.20 4.73
C ASP A 301 -19.61 -12.36 5.04
N LEU A 302 -19.04 -13.51 5.41
CA LEU A 302 -19.78 -14.77 5.53
C LEU A 302 -20.67 -14.81 6.77
N LYS A 303 -20.23 -14.26 7.92
CA LYS A 303 -21.01 -14.33 9.16
C LYS A 303 -21.52 -15.75 9.48
N ASN A 304 -20.75 -16.77 9.08
CA ASN A 304 -21.12 -18.17 9.23
C ASN A 304 -20.97 -18.66 10.68
N TRP A 305 -20.43 -17.81 11.55
CA TRP A 305 -20.41 -17.95 13.01
C TRP A 305 -21.14 -16.78 13.65
N VAL A 306 -22.06 -17.07 14.57
CA VAL A 306 -22.87 -16.08 15.28
C VAL A 306 -22.72 -16.22 16.78
N LYS A 307 -22.91 -15.12 17.52
CA LYS A 307 -22.89 -15.16 18.98
C LYS A 307 -24.09 -15.96 19.47
N LYS A 308 -23.83 -17.00 20.26
CA LYS A 308 -24.85 -17.76 20.95
C LYS A 308 -25.55 -16.85 21.97
N THR A 309 -26.86 -16.77 21.91
CA THR A 309 -27.67 -16.03 22.87
C THR A 309 -28.39 -16.96 23.82
N ASP A 310 -28.64 -16.51 25.05
CA ASP A 310 -29.50 -17.19 26.00
C ASP A 310 -30.99 -16.92 25.71
N ALA A 311 -31.88 -17.41 26.59
CA ALA A 311 -33.33 -17.25 26.45
C ALA A 311 -33.80 -15.78 26.53
N ASN A 312 -32.97 -14.86 27.06
CA ASN A 312 -33.26 -13.44 27.17
C ASN A 312 -32.65 -12.62 26.02
N GLY A 313 -31.94 -13.28 25.08
CA GLY A 313 -31.23 -12.62 23.99
C GLY A 313 -29.88 -12.04 24.39
N GLU A 314 -29.38 -12.33 25.60
CA GLU A 314 -28.06 -11.92 26.03
C GLU A 314 -27.00 -12.89 25.50
N ALA A 315 -25.83 -12.38 25.12
CA ALA A 315 -24.75 -13.23 24.64
C ALA A 315 -24.30 -14.19 25.75
N VAL A 316 -24.34 -15.50 25.49
CA VAL A 316 -23.76 -16.51 26.37
C VAL A 316 -22.26 -16.26 26.43
N ARG A 317 -21.73 -16.05 27.64
CA ARG A 317 -20.31 -15.79 27.84
C ARG A 317 -19.60 -17.00 28.43
N ASP A 318 -18.34 -17.20 28.05
CA ASP A 318 -17.45 -18.20 28.63
C ASP A 318 -16.84 -17.71 29.96
N GLU A 319 -15.97 -18.53 30.56
CA GLU A 319 -15.29 -18.23 31.82
C GLU A 319 -14.39 -16.98 31.77
N ASN A 320 -14.01 -16.53 30.56
CA ASN A 320 -13.21 -15.32 30.35
C ASN A 320 -14.08 -14.09 30.07
N GLY A 321 -15.41 -14.24 30.06
CA GLY A 321 -16.35 -13.19 29.73
C GLY A 321 -16.55 -12.99 28.22
N ASP A 322 -16.02 -13.86 27.37
CA ASP A 322 -16.13 -13.77 25.92
C ASP A 322 -17.41 -14.43 25.40
N ALA A 323 -18.00 -13.89 24.33
CA ALA A 323 -19.22 -14.48 23.75
C ALA A 323 -18.93 -15.83 23.09
N VAL A 324 -19.68 -16.87 23.47
CA VAL A 324 -19.64 -18.20 22.84
C VAL A 324 -20.20 -18.09 21.41
N LEU A 325 -19.51 -18.66 20.43
CA LEU A 325 -19.95 -18.66 19.03
C LEU A 325 -20.57 -20.01 18.64
N GLU A 326 -21.58 -19.98 17.76
CA GLU A 326 -22.17 -21.15 17.12
C GLU A 326 -22.12 -21.03 15.58
N GLN A 327 -21.93 -22.16 14.90
CA GLN A 327 -21.85 -22.18 13.43
C GLN A 327 -23.27 -22.16 12.83
N ALA A 328 -23.62 -21.09 12.13
CA ALA A 328 -24.93 -20.93 11.48
C ALA A 328 -25.06 -21.78 10.22
N TYR A 329 -23.96 -21.93 9.46
CA TYR A 329 -23.87 -22.79 8.28
C TYR A 329 -22.41 -23.16 7.98
N SER A 330 -22.21 -24.29 7.28
CA SER A 330 -20.87 -24.77 6.93
C SER A 330 -20.36 -24.16 5.63
N VAL A 331 -19.06 -23.86 5.61
CA VAL A 331 -18.28 -23.47 4.43
C VAL A 331 -17.06 -24.39 4.23
N ALA A 332 -17.13 -25.61 4.77
CA ALA A 332 -16.06 -26.62 4.67
C ALA A 332 -15.57 -26.79 3.23
N THR A 333 -14.25 -26.98 3.03
CA THR A 333 -13.65 -27.16 1.71
C THR A 333 -14.42 -28.17 0.85
N GLY A 334 -14.75 -27.78 -0.39
CA GLY A 334 -15.57 -28.56 -1.31
C GLY A 334 -17.08 -28.26 -1.24
N THR A 335 -17.53 -27.37 -0.35
CA THR A 335 -18.95 -26.98 -0.30
C THR A 335 -19.30 -26.16 -1.55
N VAL A 336 -20.35 -26.56 -2.25
CA VAL A 336 -20.87 -25.83 -3.41
C VAL A 336 -21.90 -24.81 -2.96
N LEU A 337 -21.69 -23.55 -3.35
CA LEU A 337 -22.59 -22.44 -3.04
C LEU A 337 -22.94 -21.67 -4.31
N THR A 338 -24.03 -20.90 -4.27
CA THR A 338 -24.44 -20.01 -5.35
C THR A 338 -24.52 -18.58 -4.83
N ILE A 339 -23.77 -17.68 -5.48
CA ILE A 339 -23.88 -16.24 -5.30
C ILE A 339 -24.93 -15.75 -6.30
N ASN A 340 -26.02 -15.16 -5.82
CA ASN A 340 -26.99 -14.50 -6.69
C ASN A 340 -26.77 -12.98 -6.66
N THR A 341 -26.37 -12.39 -7.79
CA THR A 341 -25.98 -10.98 -7.89
C THR A 341 -27.19 -10.04 -7.92
N LYS A 342 -28.37 -10.55 -8.26
CA LYS A 342 -29.62 -9.79 -8.38
C LYS A 342 -30.39 -9.73 -7.06
N THR A 343 -30.60 -10.87 -6.41
CA THR A 343 -31.18 -10.94 -5.05
C THR A 343 -30.17 -10.57 -3.97
N LYS A 344 -28.87 -10.58 -4.32
CA LYS A 344 -27.74 -10.27 -3.44
C LYS A 344 -27.66 -11.20 -2.24
N LYS A 345 -27.88 -12.50 -2.49
CA LYS A 345 -27.90 -13.57 -1.48
C LYS A 345 -26.88 -14.66 -1.80
N LEU A 346 -26.42 -15.34 -0.75
CA LEU A 346 -25.64 -16.58 -0.85
C LEU A 346 -26.56 -17.76 -0.57
N TYR A 347 -26.48 -18.81 -1.40
CA TYR A 347 -27.30 -20.02 -1.27
C TYR A 347 -26.47 -21.29 -1.16
N ASN A 348 -27.03 -22.31 -0.50
CA ASN A 348 -26.61 -23.71 -0.60
C ASN A 348 -27.80 -24.55 -1.08
N GLY A 349 -27.76 -24.99 -2.35
CA GLY A 349 -28.95 -25.48 -3.02
C GLY A 349 -30.03 -24.39 -3.05
N ASP A 350 -31.25 -24.71 -2.62
CA ASP A 350 -32.36 -23.76 -2.54
C ASP A 350 -32.40 -22.97 -1.22
N LYS A 351 -31.50 -23.28 -0.27
CA LYS A 351 -31.47 -22.63 1.05
C LYS A 351 -30.71 -21.31 0.98
N GLU A 352 -31.40 -20.20 1.23
CA GLU A 352 -30.76 -18.90 1.50
C GLU A 352 -29.93 -18.99 2.79
N LEU A 353 -28.67 -18.58 2.73
CA LEU A 353 -27.76 -18.55 3.85
C LEU A 353 -27.69 -17.15 4.47
N ILE A 354 -27.31 -16.16 3.66
CA ILE A 354 -27.05 -14.78 4.13
C ILE A 354 -27.32 -13.73 3.05
N ASP A 355 -27.51 -12.49 3.52
CA ASP A 355 -27.44 -11.29 2.69
C ASP A 355 -25.99 -10.89 2.39
N ILE A 356 -25.68 -10.66 1.13
CA ILE A 356 -24.36 -10.22 0.63
C ILE A 356 -24.47 -8.91 -0.16
N SER A 357 -25.47 -8.07 0.14
CA SER A 357 -25.71 -6.81 -0.58
C SER A 357 -24.54 -5.84 -0.55
N ARG A 358 -23.71 -5.89 0.49
CA ARG A 358 -22.49 -5.08 0.62
C ARG A 358 -21.43 -5.42 -0.44
N SER A 359 -21.46 -6.64 -0.99
CA SER A 359 -20.56 -7.08 -2.07
C SER A 359 -21.03 -6.60 -3.45
N PHE A 360 -22.26 -6.10 -3.57
CA PHE A 360 -22.89 -5.70 -4.84
C PHE A 360 -23.53 -4.31 -4.74
N THR A 361 -22.76 -3.33 -4.27
CA THR A 361 -23.13 -1.92 -4.45
C THR A 361 -23.14 -1.57 -5.94
N PRO A 362 -23.82 -0.50 -6.36
CA PRO A 362 -23.85 -0.11 -7.77
C PRO A 362 -22.44 0.01 -8.39
N GLN A 363 -21.50 0.64 -7.69
CA GLN A 363 -20.11 0.79 -8.14
C GLN A 363 -19.37 -0.56 -8.23
N LYS A 364 -19.59 -1.47 -7.27
CA LYS A 364 -18.99 -2.82 -7.35
C LYS A 364 -19.53 -3.61 -8.53
N MET A 365 -20.82 -3.44 -8.87
CA MET A 365 -21.39 -4.03 -10.09
C MET A 365 -20.73 -3.48 -11.36
N GLU A 366 -20.39 -2.18 -11.41
CA GLU A 366 -19.61 -1.60 -12.51
C GLU A 366 -18.23 -2.25 -12.62
N PHE A 367 -17.52 -2.42 -11.51
CA PHE A 367 -16.18 -3.01 -11.48
C PHE A 367 -16.22 -4.48 -11.91
N ILE A 368 -17.18 -5.26 -11.43
CA ILE A 368 -17.36 -6.67 -11.83
C ILE A 368 -17.68 -6.75 -13.33
N LYS A 369 -18.58 -5.89 -13.85
CA LYS A 369 -18.94 -5.84 -15.27
C LYS A 369 -17.74 -5.47 -16.15
N ALA A 370 -16.93 -4.51 -15.72
CA ALA A 370 -15.75 -4.06 -16.46
C ALA A 370 -14.51 -4.95 -16.27
N GLY A 371 -14.57 -5.95 -15.38
CA GLY A 371 -13.42 -6.79 -15.05
C GLY A 371 -12.33 -6.07 -14.23
N GLY A 372 -12.68 -4.95 -13.59
CA GLY A 372 -11.78 -4.15 -12.76
C GLY A 372 -12.23 -2.70 -12.62
N SER A 373 -11.66 -2.00 -11.63
CA SER A 373 -12.03 -0.59 -11.36
C SER A 373 -11.38 0.41 -12.31
N TYR A 374 -10.20 0.10 -12.84
CA TYR A 374 -9.42 1.03 -13.67
C TYR A 374 -10.19 1.49 -14.91
N ALA A 375 -10.84 0.54 -15.60
CA ALA A 375 -11.62 0.85 -16.80
C ALA A 375 -12.81 1.78 -16.51
N ILE A 376 -13.39 1.69 -15.31
CA ILE A 376 -14.46 2.59 -14.87
C ILE A 376 -13.93 3.99 -14.55
N VAL A 377 -12.79 4.07 -13.85
CA VAL A 377 -12.17 5.36 -13.49
C VAL A 377 -11.76 6.14 -14.75
N PHE A 378 -10.99 5.50 -15.64
CA PHE A 378 -10.61 6.11 -16.91
C PHE A 378 -11.81 6.36 -17.82
N GLY A 379 -12.78 5.44 -17.81
CA GLY A 379 -14.03 5.55 -18.54
C GLY A 379 -14.85 6.80 -18.17
N LYS A 380 -14.93 7.14 -16.88
CA LYS A 380 -15.58 8.37 -16.41
C LYS A 380 -14.83 9.63 -16.87
N LYS A 381 -13.48 9.61 -16.83
CA LYS A 381 -12.62 10.71 -17.30
C LYS A 381 -12.82 10.95 -18.81
N ILE A 382 -12.76 9.90 -19.63
CA ILE A 382 -12.88 10.03 -21.09
C ILE A 382 -14.30 10.40 -21.54
N GLN A 383 -15.35 9.92 -20.84
CA GLN A 383 -16.73 10.35 -21.11
C GLN A 383 -16.87 11.86 -20.85
N THR A 384 -16.36 12.34 -19.72
CA THR A 384 -16.39 13.77 -19.35
C THR A 384 -15.66 14.62 -20.40
N PHE A 385 -14.46 14.19 -20.81
CA PHE A 385 -13.70 14.83 -21.88
C PHE A 385 -14.50 14.89 -23.19
N ALA A 386 -15.06 13.77 -23.65
CA ALA A 386 -15.78 13.70 -24.91
C ALA A 386 -17.02 14.61 -24.92
N CYS A 387 -17.81 14.60 -23.84
CA CYS A 387 -18.98 15.48 -23.71
C CYS A 387 -18.58 16.97 -23.72
N LYS A 388 -17.48 17.32 -23.03
CA LYS A 388 -16.94 18.68 -23.03
C LYS A 388 -16.52 19.13 -24.43
N VAL A 389 -15.84 18.28 -25.19
CA VAL A 389 -15.41 18.59 -26.57
C VAL A 389 -16.61 18.72 -27.52
N LEU A 390 -17.62 17.87 -27.35
CA LEU A 390 -18.86 17.91 -28.14
C LEU A 390 -19.82 19.04 -27.73
N GLY A 391 -19.62 19.65 -26.56
CA GLY A 391 -20.50 20.69 -26.03
C GLY A 391 -21.88 20.17 -25.60
N ILE A 392 -21.94 18.94 -25.07
CA ILE A 392 -23.18 18.29 -24.62
C ILE A 392 -23.14 17.99 -23.12
N ASP A 393 -24.31 17.82 -22.52
CA ASP A 393 -24.43 17.34 -21.14
C ASP A 393 -23.98 15.88 -21.03
N ILE A 394 -23.39 15.53 -19.88
CA ILE A 394 -22.87 14.18 -19.62
C ILE A 394 -24.05 13.20 -19.43
N PRO A 395 -24.20 12.18 -20.29
CA PRO A 395 -25.25 11.18 -20.12
C PRO A 395 -25.03 10.35 -18.84
N ALA A 396 -26.12 10.07 -18.12
CA ALA A 396 -26.10 9.21 -16.95
C ALA A 396 -25.92 7.74 -17.35
N VAL A 397 -24.67 7.31 -17.50
CA VAL A 397 -24.30 5.91 -17.79
C VAL A 397 -23.89 5.17 -16.52
N PHE A 398 -23.04 5.81 -15.72
CA PHE A 398 -22.53 5.25 -14.48
C PHE A 398 -23.48 5.52 -13.31
N ALA A 399 -23.46 4.65 -12.33
CA ALA A 399 -24.17 4.80 -11.07
C ALA A 399 -23.76 6.12 -10.38
N PRO A 400 -24.74 6.92 -9.92
CA PRO A 400 -24.44 8.13 -9.19
C PRO A 400 -23.71 7.79 -7.89
N SER A 401 -22.74 8.62 -7.53
CA SER A 401 -22.10 8.54 -6.21
C SER A 401 -23.13 8.80 -5.12
N LYS A 402 -23.04 8.04 -4.02
CA LYS A 402 -23.84 8.33 -2.84
C LYS A 402 -23.36 9.64 -2.23
N GLU A 403 -24.22 10.65 -2.15
CA GLU A 403 -23.88 11.92 -1.50
C GLU A 403 -24.75 12.12 -0.25
N VAL A 404 -24.10 12.29 0.89
CA VAL A 404 -24.73 12.55 2.19
C VAL A 404 -24.48 14.01 2.56
N SER A 405 -25.56 14.74 2.86
CA SER A 405 -25.49 16.12 3.35
C SER A 405 -26.42 16.28 4.54
N LYS A 406 -25.96 16.99 5.57
CA LYS A 406 -26.71 17.24 6.81
C LYS A 406 -26.77 18.75 7.08
N GLU A 407 -27.96 19.32 6.90
CA GLU A 407 -28.18 20.76 7.11
C GLU A 407 -27.94 21.15 8.57
N GLY A 408 -27.24 22.27 8.80
CA GLY A 408 -26.93 22.79 10.14
C GLY A 408 -25.84 22.02 10.92
N GLN A 409 -25.26 20.96 10.35
CA GLN A 409 -24.15 20.21 10.96
C GLN A 409 -22.81 20.71 10.43
N GLY A 410 -21.90 21.08 11.33
CA GLY A 410 -20.52 21.40 10.98
C GLY A 410 -19.73 20.18 10.49
N LEU A 411 -18.54 20.46 9.98
CA LEU A 411 -17.62 19.49 9.38
C LEU A 411 -16.49 19.14 10.33
N THR A 412 -16.16 17.85 10.40
CA THR A 412 -14.86 17.41 10.95
C THR A 412 -13.71 17.95 10.09
N ALA A 413 -12.48 17.92 10.60
CA ALA A 413 -11.32 18.38 9.82
C ALA A 413 -11.17 17.56 8.54
N VAL A 414 -11.42 16.26 8.62
CA VAL A 414 -11.43 15.35 7.46
C VAL A 414 -12.51 15.75 6.45
N GLU A 415 -13.75 15.96 6.91
CA GLU A 415 -14.84 16.37 6.01
C GLU A 415 -14.50 17.70 5.30
N LYS A 416 -13.86 18.66 5.98
CA LYS A 416 -13.34 19.89 5.34
C LYS A 416 -12.32 19.60 4.25
N ILE A 417 -11.34 18.73 4.50
CA ILE A 417 -10.34 18.33 3.50
C ILE A 417 -11.01 17.69 2.28
N PHE A 418 -11.93 16.76 2.50
CA PHE A 418 -12.61 16.06 1.42
C PHE A 418 -13.47 17.00 0.58
N ASN A 419 -14.19 17.94 1.21
CA ASN A 419 -14.96 18.94 0.46
C ASN A 419 -14.06 19.89 -0.33
N ARG A 420 -12.90 20.30 0.21
CA ARG A 420 -11.94 21.15 -0.52
C ARG A 420 -11.42 20.46 -1.78
N ASN A 421 -11.13 19.17 -1.70
CA ASN A 421 -10.47 18.42 -2.78
C ASN A 421 -11.45 17.62 -3.66
N ALA A 422 -12.77 17.73 -3.45
CA ALA A 422 -13.77 16.96 -4.19
C ALA A 422 -13.85 17.36 -5.68
N VAL A 423 -13.96 16.36 -6.57
CA VAL A 423 -14.05 16.54 -8.02
C VAL A 423 -15.27 15.81 -8.59
N GLY A 424 -16.14 16.54 -9.28
CA GLY A 424 -17.30 15.98 -9.97
C GLY A 424 -18.50 15.69 -9.06
N ASN A 425 -18.53 16.27 -7.85
CA ASN A 425 -19.69 16.28 -6.96
C ASN A 425 -20.73 17.32 -7.39
N THR A 426 -21.95 17.21 -6.85
CA THR A 426 -23.02 18.18 -7.06
C THR A 426 -22.56 19.58 -6.65
N PRO A 427 -22.53 20.58 -7.56
CA PRO A 427 -22.06 21.92 -7.25
C PRO A 427 -22.81 22.54 -6.07
N GLY A 428 -22.06 23.14 -5.14
CA GLY A 428 -22.59 23.85 -3.97
C GLY A 428 -23.06 22.95 -2.81
N LYS A 429 -22.96 21.62 -2.94
CA LYS A 429 -23.39 20.69 -1.90
C LYS A 429 -22.24 20.33 -0.95
N VAL A 430 -22.47 20.51 0.35
CA VAL A 430 -21.54 20.09 1.41
C VAL A 430 -21.72 18.61 1.70
N LEU A 431 -20.63 17.85 1.66
CA LEU A 431 -20.62 16.40 1.82
C LEU A 431 -20.16 16.01 3.23
N HIS A 432 -20.86 15.06 3.83
CA HIS A 432 -20.55 14.49 5.14
C HIS A 432 -20.10 13.04 5.02
N ALA A 433 -19.60 12.48 6.12
CA ALA A 433 -19.20 11.08 6.24
C ALA A 433 -20.26 10.12 5.68
N GLY A 434 -19.78 9.12 4.93
CA GLY A 434 -20.59 8.15 4.21
C GLY A 434 -20.97 8.55 2.78
N SER A 435 -20.51 9.72 2.31
CA SER A 435 -20.54 10.10 0.89
C SER A 435 -19.42 9.41 0.12
N ASP A 436 -19.72 8.85 -1.05
CA ASP A 436 -18.72 8.37 -2.00
C ASP A 436 -18.19 9.56 -2.82
N VAL A 437 -16.90 9.83 -2.72
CA VAL A 437 -16.30 11.01 -3.34
C VAL A 437 -15.05 10.66 -4.11
N ARG A 438 -14.83 11.41 -5.18
CA ARG A 438 -13.57 11.45 -5.90
C ARG A 438 -12.86 12.73 -5.49
N VAL A 439 -11.59 12.60 -5.13
CA VAL A 439 -10.79 13.70 -4.60
C VAL A 439 -9.46 13.81 -5.32
N GLU A 440 -8.94 15.04 -5.45
CA GLU A 440 -7.56 15.28 -5.86
C GLU A 440 -6.59 14.76 -4.79
N VAL A 441 -5.46 14.22 -5.25
CA VAL A 441 -4.38 13.71 -4.42
C VAL A 441 -3.16 14.61 -4.59
N ASN A 442 -2.69 15.16 -3.47
CA ASN A 442 -1.59 16.13 -3.46
C ASN A 442 -0.23 15.44 -3.46
N ILE A 443 -0.03 14.48 -2.55
CA ILE A 443 1.26 13.80 -2.38
C ILE A 443 1.08 12.29 -2.53
N VAL A 444 2.00 11.66 -3.26
CA VAL A 444 2.02 10.19 -3.42
C VAL A 444 3.32 9.56 -2.97
N GLY A 445 3.23 8.50 -2.18
CA GLY A 445 4.38 7.73 -1.70
C GLY A 445 4.47 6.31 -2.25
N SER A 446 5.66 5.88 -2.63
CA SER A 446 5.96 4.51 -3.04
C SER A 446 7.26 4.02 -2.39
N GLN A 447 7.29 2.76 -1.94
CA GLN A 447 8.47 2.13 -1.33
C GLN A 447 8.96 0.95 -2.16
N ASP A 448 10.14 0.43 -1.90
CA ASP A 448 10.87 -0.49 -2.77
C ASP A 448 10.33 -1.93 -2.85
N THR A 449 9.55 -2.38 -1.87
CA THR A 449 8.91 -3.72 -1.89
C THR A 449 7.52 -3.72 -2.53
N THR A 450 6.85 -2.57 -2.60
CA THR A 450 5.58 -2.38 -3.32
C THR A 450 5.76 -1.64 -4.64
N GLY A 451 6.85 -0.90 -4.81
CA GLY A 451 7.12 -0.05 -5.96
C GLY A 451 7.25 -0.81 -7.27
N LEU A 452 7.83 -2.01 -7.27
CA LEU A 452 7.85 -2.87 -8.45
C LEU A 452 6.43 -3.23 -8.91
N MET A 453 5.52 -3.51 -7.98
CA MET A 453 4.12 -3.78 -8.33
C MET A 453 3.42 -2.49 -8.79
N THR A 454 3.67 -1.36 -8.12
CA THR A 454 3.15 -0.06 -8.55
C THR A 454 3.60 0.29 -9.97
N ALA A 455 4.86 0.03 -10.32
CA ALA A 455 5.37 0.18 -11.68
C ALA A 455 4.62 -0.72 -12.67
N GLN A 456 4.41 -2.00 -12.34
CA GLN A 456 3.62 -2.91 -13.18
C GLN A 456 2.16 -2.47 -13.36
N GLU A 457 1.54 -1.92 -12.32
CA GLU A 457 0.18 -1.39 -12.40
C GLU A 457 0.14 -0.14 -13.31
N LEU A 458 1.12 0.78 -13.16
CA LEU A 458 1.29 1.92 -14.07
C LEU A 458 1.51 1.47 -15.52
N GLU A 459 2.34 0.44 -15.74
CA GLU A 459 2.56 -0.16 -17.06
C GLU A 459 1.27 -0.75 -17.64
N SER A 460 0.47 -1.43 -16.80
CA SER A 460 -0.80 -2.04 -17.23
C SER A 460 -1.88 -1.01 -17.57
N MET A 461 -1.87 0.16 -16.90
CA MET A 461 -2.68 1.33 -17.25
C MET A 461 -2.08 2.12 -18.42
N ALA A 462 -0.90 1.70 -18.88
CA ALA A 462 -0.09 2.37 -19.86
C ALA A 462 0.22 3.84 -19.55
N ALA A 463 0.37 4.16 -18.27
CA ALA A 463 0.78 5.47 -17.81
C ALA A 463 2.27 5.66 -18.10
N LYS A 464 2.64 6.81 -18.69
CA LYS A 464 4.03 7.19 -18.99
C LYS A 464 4.55 8.33 -18.12
N VAL A 465 3.67 9.19 -17.66
CA VAL A 465 4.02 10.39 -16.90
C VAL A 465 3.06 10.57 -15.73
N ILE A 466 3.57 11.13 -14.64
CA ILE A 466 2.80 11.53 -13.48
C ILE A 466 1.78 12.62 -13.85
N SER A 467 0.58 12.54 -13.25
CA SER A 467 -0.45 13.56 -13.41
C SER A 467 0.03 14.92 -12.89
N PRO A 468 -0.21 16.02 -13.64
CA PRO A 468 0.17 17.37 -13.21
C PRO A 468 -0.63 17.89 -12.01
N ILE A 469 -1.68 17.19 -11.59
CA ILE A 469 -2.47 17.50 -10.40
C ILE A 469 -1.70 17.14 -9.12
N VAL A 470 -0.82 16.14 -9.18
CA VAL A 470 -0.02 15.70 -8.02
C VAL A 470 1.07 16.74 -7.75
N ASP A 471 1.09 17.28 -6.53
CA ASP A 471 2.06 18.31 -6.11
C ASP A 471 3.48 17.75 -5.99
N GLY A 472 3.61 16.49 -5.60
CA GLY A 472 4.89 15.80 -5.51
C GLY A 472 4.73 14.32 -5.15
N ALA A 473 5.71 13.51 -5.55
CA ALA A 473 5.71 12.08 -5.25
C ALA A 473 7.12 11.54 -5.03
N TYR A 474 7.25 10.53 -4.16
CA TYR A 474 8.54 9.99 -3.73
C TYR A 474 8.59 8.46 -3.78
N GLN A 475 9.68 7.93 -4.37
CA GLN A 475 10.03 6.51 -4.36
C GLN A 475 11.22 6.26 -3.41
N SER A 476 11.01 5.50 -2.33
CA SER A 476 12.05 5.14 -1.36
C SER A 476 12.77 3.81 -1.70
N GLY A 477 13.93 3.60 -1.06
CA GLY A 477 14.73 2.36 -1.10
C GLY A 477 14.95 1.72 0.29
N CYS A 478 13.98 1.85 1.21
CA CYS A 478 14.20 1.66 2.65
C CYS A 478 13.99 0.24 3.18
N HIS A 479 13.20 -0.60 2.52
CA HIS A 479 12.88 -1.96 3.00
C HIS A 479 13.88 -3.01 2.56
N THR A 480 14.70 -2.71 1.56
CA THR A 480 15.81 -3.54 1.08
C THR A 480 17.18 -2.93 1.43
N ALA A 481 17.19 -1.93 2.31
CA ALA A 481 18.37 -1.16 2.68
C ALA A 481 19.47 -1.98 3.40
N SER A 482 19.07 -2.88 4.30
CA SER A 482 19.99 -3.60 5.20
C SER A 482 20.92 -4.53 4.42
N VAL A 483 20.38 -5.22 3.40
CA VAL A 483 21.11 -6.20 2.61
C VAL A 483 21.04 -5.84 1.13
N TRP A 484 22.20 -5.59 0.54
CA TRP A 484 22.35 -5.27 -0.88
C TRP A 484 22.76 -6.52 -1.68
N ASP A 485 21.91 -7.54 -1.68
CA ASP A 485 22.16 -8.79 -2.40
C ASP A 485 21.98 -8.66 -3.93
N LYS A 486 22.25 -9.74 -4.67
CA LYS A 486 22.10 -9.78 -6.14
C LYS A 486 20.67 -9.45 -6.60
N LYS A 487 19.65 -9.75 -5.79
CA LYS A 487 18.24 -9.51 -6.13
C LYS A 487 17.92 -8.02 -5.99
N ALA A 488 18.35 -7.39 -4.90
CA ALA A 488 18.23 -5.95 -4.70
C ALA A 488 19.01 -5.16 -5.77
N GLN A 489 20.23 -5.60 -6.09
CA GLN A 489 21.05 -5.01 -7.17
C GLN A 489 20.38 -5.07 -8.54
N ALA A 490 19.63 -6.13 -8.83
CA ALA A 490 18.92 -6.26 -10.11
C ALA A 490 17.62 -5.44 -10.15
N ASN A 491 16.88 -5.38 -9.04
CA ASN A 491 15.52 -4.84 -9.02
C ASN A 491 15.46 -3.35 -8.68
N ILE A 492 16.25 -2.89 -7.71
CA ILE A 492 16.13 -1.52 -7.18
C ILE A 492 16.57 -0.47 -8.21
N PRO A 493 17.69 -0.62 -8.94
CA PRO A 493 18.05 0.35 -9.98
C PRO A 493 16.98 0.45 -11.09
N LYS A 494 16.39 -0.69 -11.49
CA LYS A 494 15.29 -0.71 -12.48
C LYS A 494 14.05 0.04 -11.99
N LEU A 495 13.65 -0.20 -10.73
CA LEU A 495 12.53 0.52 -10.11
C LEU A 495 12.79 2.02 -10.04
N MET A 496 13.98 2.41 -9.61
CA MET A 496 14.35 3.82 -9.46
C MET A 496 14.40 4.53 -10.81
N GLN A 497 14.93 3.87 -11.85
CA GLN A 497 14.90 4.39 -13.22
C GLN A 497 13.46 4.60 -13.69
N PHE A 498 12.60 3.58 -13.59
CA PHE A 498 11.20 3.67 -14.01
C PHE A 498 10.47 4.81 -13.30
N MET A 499 10.58 4.89 -11.97
CA MET A 499 9.87 5.91 -11.19
C MET A 499 10.40 7.32 -11.45
N ASN A 500 11.71 7.47 -11.69
CA ASN A 500 12.30 8.76 -12.06
C ASN A 500 11.83 9.20 -13.45
N ASP A 501 11.86 8.32 -14.45
CA ASP A 501 11.37 8.59 -15.80
C ASP A 501 9.88 8.96 -15.82
N PHE A 502 9.10 8.33 -14.93
CA PHE A 502 7.68 8.63 -14.75
C PHE A 502 7.44 10.02 -14.12
N GLY A 503 8.42 10.55 -13.37
CA GLY A 503 8.39 11.90 -12.80
C GLY A 503 8.47 11.99 -11.27
N LEU A 504 8.72 10.89 -10.56
CA LEU A 504 8.89 10.90 -9.10
C LEU A 504 10.28 11.41 -8.70
N ILE A 505 10.36 11.98 -7.50
CA ILE A 505 11.63 12.11 -6.79
C ILE A 505 12.02 10.72 -6.28
N THR A 506 13.26 10.30 -6.50
CA THR A 506 13.71 8.94 -6.15
C THR A 506 14.85 8.96 -5.15
N ALA A 507 14.87 7.99 -4.24
CA ALA A 507 15.93 7.88 -3.23
C ALA A 507 17.31 7.59 -3.84
N ARG A 508 17.35 7.02 -5.05
CA ARG A 508 18.56 6.77 -5.81
C ARG A 508 18.42 7.39 -7.19
N ASP A 509 19.40 8.20 -7.56
CA ASP A 509 19.50 8.71 -8.91
C ASP A 509 19.89 7.59 -9.87
N PRO A 510 19.17 7.37 -10.98
CA PRO A 510 19.57 6.38 -11.96
C PRO A 510 20.91 6.68 -12.65
N LYS A 511 21.34 7.96 -12.65
CA LYS A 511 22.63 8.40 -13.22
C LYS A 511 23.75 8.55 -12.17
N GLY A 512 23.46 8.31 -10.90
CA GLY A 512 24.43 8.40 -9.80
C GLY A 512 24.87 9.83 -9.42
N VAL A 513 24.08 10.86 -9.74
CA VAL A 513 24.37 12.28 -9.45
C VAL A 513 24.42 12.57 -7.96
N TYR A 514 23.61 11.90 -7.15
CA TYR A 514 23.55 12.07 -5.71
C TYR A 514 23.70 10.77 -4.93
N HIS A 515 24.10 10.89 -3.67
CA HIS A 515 24.25 9.76 -2.76
C HIS A 515 22.91 9.01 -2.63
N SER A 516 22.95 7.69 -2.75
CA SER A 516 21.75 6.87 -2.68
C SER A 516 21.22 6.83 -1.26
N MET A 517 20.04 7.41 -1.06
CA MET A 517 19.37 7.42 0.22
C MET A 517 18.63 6.10 0.43
N THR A 518 18.60 5.60 1.66
CA THR A 518 17.76 4.47 2.08
C THR A 518 16.78 4.86 3.19
N ASP A 519 16.52 6.16 3.27
CA ASP A 519 15.64 6.80 4.25
C ASP A 519 14.26 6.16 4.27
N VAL A 520 13.78 5.88 5.48
CA VAL A 520 12.43 5.36 5.74
C VAL A 520 11.42 6.29 5.08
N ILE A 521 10.63 5.72 4.17
CA ILE A 521 9.69 6.44 3.30
C ILE A 521 8.87 7.50 4.05
N HIS A 522 8.34 7.15 5.20
CA HIS A 522 7.42 8.00 5.95
C HIS A 522 8.05 9.26 6.52
N LYS A 523 9.37 9.26 6.79
CA LYS A 523 10.05 10.48 7.21
C LYS A 523 10.13 11.47 6.06
N VAL A 524 10.54 11.01 4.88
CA VAL A 524 10.61 11.84 3.68
C VAL A 524 9.21 12.29 3.25
N LEU A 525 8.20 11.41 3.29
CA LEU A 525 6.82 11.78 2.98
C LEU A 525 6.29 12.84 3.94
N ASN A 526 6.60 12.75 5.24
CA ASN A 526 6.19 13.76 6.20
C ASN A 526 6.87 15.11 5.87
N ASP A 527 8.12 15.10 5.42
CA ASP A 527 8.84 16.31 5.01
C ASP A 527 8.25 16.94 3.73
N ILE A 528 7.90 16.15 2.72
CA ILE A 528 7.35 16.70 1.47
C ILE A 528 5.86 17.05 1.54
N THR A 529 5.17 16.68 2.63
CA THR A 529 3.76 17.04 2.85
C THR A 529 3.66 18.45 3.40
N ILE A 530 3.41 19.44 2.54
CA ILE A 530 3.56 20.87 2.87
C ILE A 530 2.24 21.64 3.09
N ASP A 531 1.09 20.96 3.18
CA ASP A 531 -0.24 21.57 3.42
C ASP A 531 -1.05 20.67 4.36
N ASP A 532 -1.62 21.24 5.43
CA ASP A 532 -2.50 20.55 6.38
C ASP A 532 -3.88 20.22 5.83
N TRP A 533 -4.19 20.70 4.63
CA TRP A 533 -5.40 20.35 3.88
C TRP A 533 -5.17 19.34 2.75
N ALA A 534 -3.97 18.77 2.66
CA ALA A 534 -3.60 17.83 1.62
C ALA A 534 -4.20 16.44 1.85
N ILE A 535 -4.46 15.73 0.75
CA ILE A 535 -4.69 14.29 0.75
C ILE A 535 -3.44 13.58 0.26
N ILE A 536 -2.98 12.60 1.04
CA ILE A 536 -1.78 11.82 0.77
C ILE A 536 -2.16 10.36 0.56
N ILE A 537 -1.68 9.76 -0.52
CA ILE A 537 -1.85 8.32 -0.80
C ILE A 537 -0.47 7.68 -0.80
N GLY A 538 -0.32 6.50 -0.18
CA GLY A 538 0.96 5.82 -0.19
C GLY A 538 0.86 4.31 -0.24
N GLY A 539 1.77 3.68 -0.99
CA GLY A 539 1.90 2.22 -1.16
C GLY A 539 2.44 1.49 0.06
N ASP A 540 2.09 1.97 1.26
CA ASP A 540 2.41 1.38 2.55
C ASP A 540 1.29 1.71 3.56
N SER A 541 0.94 0.74 4.40
CA SER A 541 -0.08 0.87 5.44
C SER A 541 0.23 1.95 6.50
N HIS A 542 1.50 2.31 6.69
CA HIS A 542 1.97 3.34 7.62
C HIS A 542 2.06 4.72 6.97
N THR A 543 1.47 4.90 5.78
CA THR A 543 1.24 6.23 5.19
C THR A 543 0.20 6.97 6.03
N ARG A 544 0.67 7.62 7.10
CA ARG A 544 -0.10 8.28 8.17
C ARG A 544 0.47 9.65 8.53
N MET A 545 0.80 10.46 7.52
CA MET A 545 1.48 11.75 7.71
C MET A 545 0.73 12.63 8.71
N SER A 546 1.46 13.40 9.50
CA SER A 546 0.89 14.24 10.56
C SER A 546 0.48 15.63 10.07
N LYS A 547 0.65 15.89 8.77
CA LYS A 547 0.14 17.06 8.06
C LYS A 547 -0.82 16.54 6.98
N GLY A 548 -2.01 17.10 6.87
CA GLY A 548 -3.06 16.58 6.00
C GLY A 548 -3.66 15.28 6.51
N VAL A 549 -4.36 14.56 5.62
CA VAL A 549 -4.89 13.23 5.90
C VAL A 549 -4.28 12.23 4.92
N ALA A 550 -3.70 11.16 5.48
CA ALA A 550 -2.90 10.21 4.71
C ALA A 550 -3.46 8.78 4.77
N PHE A 551 -3.60 8.17 3.61
CA PHE A 551 -4.16 6.83 3.44
C PHE A 551 -3.10 5.87 2.89
N GLY A 552 -2.83 4.80 3.65
CA GLY A 552 -2.18 3.63 3.11
C GLY A 552 -3.10 2.92 2.11
N ALA A 553 -2.55 2.61 0.93
CA ALA A 553 -3.27 2.04 -0.19
C ALA A 553 -2.47 0.92 -0.86
N ASP A 554 -3.15 0.14 -1.69
CA ASP A 554 -2.53 -0.87 -2.53
C ASP A 554 -1.84 -0.25 -3.76
N SER A 555 -0.96 -1.02 -4.40
CA SER A 555 -0.20 -0.58 -5.57
C SER A 555 -1.07 -0.09 -6.73
N GLY A 556 -2.28 -0.64 -6.90
CA GLY A 556 -3.21 -0.23 -7.93
C GLY A 556 -3.82 1.15 -7.66
N THR A 557 -4.28 1.37 -6.43
CA THR A 557 -4.76 2.69 -6.00
C THR A 557 -3.65 3.75 -6.05
N VAL A 558 -2.42 3.40 -5.68
CA VAL A 558 -1.25 4.30 -5.80
C VAL A 558 -0.96 4.62 -7.26
N ALA A 559 -0.97 3.62 -8.15
CA ALA A 559 -0.78 3.82 -9.58
C ALA A 559 -1.88 4.71 -10.18
N LEU A 560 -3.15 4.52 -9.78
CA LEU A 560 -4.24 5.42 -10.18
C LEU A 560 -4.01 6.85 -9.71
N ALA A 561 -3.63 7.07 -8.46
CA ALA A 561 -3.33 8.39 -7.93
C ALA A 561 -2.17 9.06 -8.68
N LEU A 562 -1.12 8.32 -9.02
CA LEU A 562 -0.01 8.81 -9.84
C LEU A 562 -0.42 9.13 -11.28
N ALA A 563 -1.20 8.26 -11.92
CA ALA A 563 -1.59 8.39 -13.33
C ALA A 563 -2.69 9.44 -13.57
N THR A 564 -3.59 9.62 -12.60
CA THR A 564 -4.77 10.50 -12.75
C THR A 564 -4.70 11.74 -11.87
N GLY A 565 -3.97 11.71 -10.76
CA GLY A 565 -4.00 12.76 -9.74
C GLY A 565 -5.22 12.70 -8.82
N GLU A 566 -6.03 11.64 -8.92
CA GLU A 566 -7.29 11.51 -8.20
C GLU A 566 -7.39 10.15 -7.50
N ALA A 567 -8.21 10.09 -6.46
CA ALA A 567 -8.61 8.84 -5.82
C ALA A 567 -10.11 8.85 -5.51
N SER A 568 -10.77 7.69 -5.61
CA SER A 568 -12.17 7.52 -5.23
C SER A 568 -12.28 6.75 -3.93
N MET A 569 -12.90 7.35 -2.93
CA MET A 569 -13.13 6.70 -1.63
C MET A 569 -14.30 7.37 -0.89
N PRO A 570 -14.99 6.63 -0.01
CA PRO A 570 -15.98 7.25 0.86
C PRO A 570 -15.31 8.17 1.88
N ILE A 571 -15.96 9.30 2.19
CA ILE A 571 -15.60 10.14 3.34
C ILE A 571 -15.81 9.30 4.61
N PRO A 572 -14.75 8.94 5.36
CA PRO A 572 -14.93 8.06 6.51
C PRO A 572 -15.45 8.82 7.73
N GLU A 573 -16.15 8.13 8.63
CA GLU A 573 -16.48 8.68 9.94
C GLU A 573 -15.20 8.97 10.74
N SER A 574 -15.27 9.93 11.66
CA SER A 574 -14.14 10.32 12.52
C SER A 574 -14.44 10.04 14.00
N VAL A 575 -13.40 9.65 14.74
CA VAL A 575 -13.38 9.53 16.20
C VAL A 575 -12.47 10.62 16.74
N LYS A 576 -13.00 11.45 17.64
CA LYS A 576 -12.24 12.55 18.26
C LYS A 576 -11.39 12.02 19.40
N VAL A 577 -10.10 12.35 19.42
CA VAL A 577 -9.20 12.04 20.54
C VAL A 577 -8.67 13.33 21.14
N THR A 578 -8.85 13.48 22.45
CA THR A 578 -8.39 14.64 23.24
C THR A 578 -7.65 14.16 24.48
N PHE A 579 -6.87 15.04 25.10
CA PHE A 579 -6.05 14.72 26.25
C PHE A 579 -6.29 15.73 27.37
N LYS A 580 -6.20 15.28 28.62
CA LYS A 580 -6.30 16.13 29.81
C LYS A 580 -5.18 15.85 30.81
N ARG A 581 -5.00 16.80 31.72
CA ARG A 581 -4.01 16.77 32.81
C ARG A 581 -2.57 16.68 32.27
N THR A 582 -1.63 16.17 33.07
CA THR A 582 -0.20 16.34 32.80
C THR A 582 0.53 15.01 32.70
N MET A 583 1.29 14.84 31.64
CA MET A 583 2.19 13.70 31.47
C MET A 583 3.32 13.74 32.50
N LYS A 584 3.67 12.59 33.10
CA LYS A 584 4.80 12.51 34.04
C LYS A 584 6.13 12.72 33.30
N ASP A 585 7.08 13.43 33.93
CA ASP A 585 8.35 13.81 33.30
C ASP A 585 9.27 12.64 32.90
N TYR A 586 9.10 11.48 33.53
CA TYR A 586 9.87 10.27 33.24
C TYR A 586 9.21 9.36 32.19
N MET A 587 8.10 9.77 31.60
CA MET A 587 7.40 9.02 30.56
C MET A 587 7.82 9.47 29.17
N ASP A 588 7.71 8.58 28.19
CA ASP A 588 7.88 8.94 26.77
C ASP A 588 6.51 9.01 26.07
N PHE A 589 6.40 9.84 25.03
CA PHE A 589 5.14 10.00 24.29
C PHE A 589 4.66 8.67 23.68
N ARG A 590 5.56 7.74 23.36
CA ARG A 590 5.20 6.39 22.92
C ARG A 590 4.36 5.63 23.95
N ASP A 591 4.59 5.84 25.24
CA ASP A 591 3.80 5.22 26.30
C ASP A 591 2.36 5.78 26.32
N VAL A 592 2.20 7.07 26.02
CA VAL A 592 0.89 7.72 25.88
C VAL A 592 0.11 7.14 24.69
N VAL A 593 0.81 6.86 23.59
CA VAL A 593 0.21 6.21 22.40
C VAL A 593 -0.34 4.83 22.75
N HIS A 594 0.45 3.96 23.39
CA HIS A 594 -0.05 2.64 23.82
C HIS A 594 -1.16 2.74 24.87
N ALA A 595 -1.04 3.64 25.85
CA ALA A 595 -2.07 3.85 26.86
C ALA A 595 -3.40 4.36 26.29
N THR A 596 -3.37 5.10 25.18
CA THR A 596 -4.56 5.57 24.47
C THR A 596 -5.45 4.40 24.08
N GLN A 597 -4.86 3.29 23.61
CA GLN A 597 -5.59 2.06 23.32
C GLN A 597 -6.27 1.49 24.55
N ALA A 598 -5.51 1.33 25.64
CA ALA A 598 -6.02 0.71 26.86
C ALA A 598 -7.19 1.51 27.44
N GLN A 599 -7.08 2.85 27.48
CA GLN A 599 -8.15 3.72 27.95
C GLN A 599 -9.37 3.70 27.01
N MET A 600 -9.14 3.64 25.69
CA MET A 600 -10.22 3.48 24.72
C MET A 600 -10.97 2.16 24.92
N LEU A 601 -10.27 1.03 24.97
CA LEU A 601 -10.89 -0.28 25.18
C LEU A 601 -11.65 -0.33 26.51
N HIS A 602 -11.08 0.23 27.58
CA HIS A 602 -11.77 0.32 28.88
C HIS A 602 -13.06 1.16 28.80
N LYS A 603 -13.03 2.33 28.14
CA LYS A 603 -14.19 3.22 28.01
C LYS A 603 -15.34 2.60 27.21
N PHE A 604 -15.02 1.80 26.19
CA PHE A 604 -16.01 1.22 25.26
C PHE A 604 -16.18 -0.29 25.43
N GLY A 605 -15.92 -0.84 26.63
CA GLY A 605 -16.24 -2.24 26.95
C GLY A 605 -15.52 -3.28 26.09
N GLY A 606 -14.29 -2.99 25.66
CA GLY A 606 -13.46 -3.82 24.79
C GLY A 606 -13.66 -3.57 23.29
N GLU A 607 -14.56 -2.67 22.89
CA GLU A 607 -14.76 -2.33 21.49
C GLU A 607 -13.67 -1.37 20.97
N ASN A 608 -13.02 -1.73 19.86
CA ASN A 608 -12.13 -0.83 19.14
C ASN A 608 -12.92 0.14 18.26
N VAL A 609 -13.31 1.29 18.82
CA VAL A 609 -14.09 2.32 18.09
C VAL A 609 -13.33 2.97 16.93
N PHE A 610 -12.00 2.85 16.86
CA PHE A 610 -11.19 3.41 15.77
C PHE A 610 -11.25 2.59 14.48
N GLN A 611 -11.62 1.30 14.57
CA GLN A 611 -11.61 0.38 13.44
C GLN A 611 -12.44 0.92 12.26
N GLY A 612 -11.81 1.08 11.09
CA GLY A 612 -12.44 1.55 9.85
C GLY A 612 -12.74 3.06 9.80
N ARG A 613 -12.35 3.83 10.82
CA ARG A 613 -12.63 5.27 10.94
C ARG A 613 -11.35 6.10 10.95
N ILE A 614 -11.49 7.43 10.86
CA ILE A 614 -10.36 8.35 11.07
C ILE A 614 -10.19 8.63 12.56
N ILE A 615 -8.95 8.65 13.03
CA ILE A 615 -8.62 9.22 14.34
C ILE A 615 -8.30 10.70 14.14
N GLU A 616 -9.17 11.59 14.60
CA GLU A 616 -8.92 13.04 14.61
C GLU A 616 -8.34 13.42 15.98
N VAL A 617 -7.02 13.57 16.04
CA VAL A 617 -6.28 13.70 17.30
C VAL A 617 -5.88 15.15 17.57
N HIS A 618 -6.33 15.68 18.71
CA HIS A 618 -6.05 17.04 19.16
C HIS A 618 -4.78 17.08 20.01
N ILE A 619 -3.63 16.90 19.37
CA ILE A 619 -2.32 16.99 20.01
C ILE A 619 -1.87 18.45 20.11
N GLY A 620 -2.10 19.31 19.11
CA GLY A 620 -1.92 20.77 19.21
C GLY A 620 -0.47 21.30 19.31
N THR A 621 0.33 20.71 20.18
CA THR A 621 1.59 21.25 20.71
C THR A 621 2.83 20.47 20.25
N LEU A 622 2.66 19.31 19.62
CA LEU A 622 3.76 18.54 19.04
C LEU A 622 3.97 18.91 17.59
N THR A 623 5.23 19.06 17.20
CA THR A 623 5.62 19.18 15.80
C THR A 623 5.18 17.95 15.01
N ALA A 624 5.03 18.09 13.69
CA ALA A 624 4.59 17.00 12.83
C ALA A 624 5.48 15.74 12.92
N ASP A 625 6.77 15.87 13.22
CA ASP A 625 7.64 14.72 13.43
C ASP A 625 7.27 13.99 14.72
N GLN A 626 7.13 14.69 15.84
CA GLN A 626 6.79 14.07 17.12
C GLN A 626 5.38 13.46 17.10
N ALA A 627 4.42 14.19 16.52
CA ALA A 627 3.04 13.72 16.36
C ALA A 627 2.93 12.47 15.47
N PHE A 628 3.92 12.23 14.60
CA PHE A 628 3.97 11.05 13.74
C PHE A 628 3.97 9.75 14.54
N THR A 629 4.54 9.74 15.75
CA THR A 629 4.44 8.60 16.68
C THR A 629 2.99 8.15 16.90
N PHE A 630 2.05 9.11 17.00
CA PHE A 630 0.64 8.80 17.22
C PHE A 630 -0.06 8.44 15.91
N THR A 631 0.16 9.20 14.84
CA THR A 631 -0.53 8.95 13.56
C THR A 631 -0.07 7.65 12.92
N ASP A 632 1.21 7.32 12.98
CA ASP A 632 1.80 6.07 12.47
C ASP A 632 1.18 4.84 13.16
N TRP A 633 1.09 4.88 14.50
CA TRP A 633 0.44 3.84 15.30
C TRP A 633 -1.03 3.58 14.94
N SER A 634 -1.75 4.58 14.43
CA SER A 634 -3.17 4.41 14.05
C SER A 634 -3.42 3.28 13.04
N ALA A 635 -2.41 2.92 12.23
CA ALA A 635 -2.48 1.77 11.33
C ALA A 635 -2.80 0.47 12.08
N GLU A 636 -2.23 0.30 13.27
CA GLU A 636 -2.38 -0.89 14.11
C GLU A 636 -3.70 -0.90 14.89
N MET A 637 -4.36 0.26 15.00
CA MET A 637 -5.74 0.36 15.50
C MET A 637 -6.78 0.00 14.46
N LYS A 638 -6.35 -0.52 13.30
CA LYS A 638 -7.23 -0.79 12.15
C LYS A 638 -7.98 0.48 11.69
N ALA A 639 -7.44 1.67 12.01
CA ALA A 639 -8.02 2.93 11.59
C ALA A 639 -7.83 3.13 10.08
N LYS A 640 -8.78 3.81 9.45
CA LYS A 640 -8.69 4.12 8.02
C LYS A 640 -7.56 5.11 7.74
N ALA A 641 -7.38 6.10 8.62
CA ALA A 641 -6.26 7.04 8.68
C ALA A 641 -6.30 7.83 10.00
N SER A 642 -5.38 8.77 10.16
CA SER A 642 -5.32 9.70 11.29
C SER A 642 -4.97 11.10 10.80
N ILE A 643 -5.42 12.12 11.52
CA ILE A 643 -5.11 13.53 11.26
C ILE A 643 -4.80 14.24 12.58
N CYS A 644 -3.78 15.10 12.57
CA CYS A 644 -3.43 15.94 13.70
C CYS A 644 -4.07 17.32 13.59
N ILE A 645 -4.76 17.75 14.66
CA ILE A 645 -5.20 19.13 14.82
C ILE A 645 -4.11 19.86 15.60
N SER A 646 -3.46 20.82 14.94
CA SER A 646 -2.29 21.55 15.45
C SER A 646 -2.61 23.02 15.76
N GLU A 647 -1.84 23.61 16.66
CA GLU A 647 -1.80 25.06 16.79
C GLU A 647 -1.08 25.71 15.60
N ASP A 648 -1.43 26.96 15.31
CA ASP A 648 -0.88 27.72 14.18
C ASP A 648 0.66 27.78 14.22
N GLU A 649 1.24 28.13 15.38
CA GLU A 649 2.70 28.21 15.57
C GLU A 649 3.38 26.84 15.42
N THR A 650 2.78 25.79 15.95
CA THR A 650 3.30 24.41 15.85
C THR A 650 3.30 23.94 14.40
N LEU A 651 2.25 24.27 13.63
CA LEU A 651 2.18 23.94 12.21
C LEU A 651 3.20 24.74 11.41
N ILE A 652 3.34 26.06 11.65
CA ILE A 652 4.37 26.89 11.02
C ILE A 652 5.76 26.31 11.27
N GLN A 653 6.08 25.97 12.53
CA GLN A 653 7.35 25.34 12.87
C GLN A 653 7.59 24.04 12.08
N SER A 654 6.55 23.21 11.96
CA SER A 654 6.63 21.95 11.21
C SER A 654 6.87 22.18 9.70
N LEU A 655 6.25 23.21 9.12
CA LEU A 655 6.43 23.58 7.71
C LEU A 655 7.82 24.19 7.46
N GLU A 656 8.37 24.97 8.39
CA GLU A 656 9.74 25.50 8.26
C GLU A 656 10.80 24.38 8.32
N ILE A 657 10.62 23.38 9.21
CA ILE A 657 11.47 22.17 9.24
C ILE A 657 11.39 21.43 7.90
N SER A 658 10.17 21.23 7.40
CA SER A 658 9.90 20.55 6.12
C SER A 658 10.62 21.27 4.96
N LYS A 659 10.48 22.60 4.86
CA LYS A 659 11.20 23.41 3.87
C LYS A 659 12.71 23.26 3.96
N SER A 660 13.28 23.32 5.16
CA SER A 660 14.72 23.16 5.33
C SER A 660 15.22 21.81 4.84
N ARG A 661 14.47 20.73 5.08
CA ARG A 661 14.82 19.38 4.62
C ARG A 661 14.64 19.21 3.11
N ILE A 662 13.59 19.79 2.54
CA ILE A 662 13.40 19.82 1.08
C ILE A 662 14.55 20.62 0.41
N GLN A 663 14.98 21.73 1.00
CA GLN A 663 16.13 22.49 0.49
C GLN A 663 17.40 21.64 0.47
N ILE A 664 17.66 20.85 1.52
CA ILE A 664 18.79 19.89 1.53
C ILE A 664 18.68 18.88 0.38
N MET A 665 17.47 18.39 0.06
CA MET A 665 17.26 17.50 -1.09
C MET A 665 17.59 18.20 -2.41
N ILE A 666 17.18 19.46 -2.59
CA ILE A 666 17.51 20.28 -3.77
C ILE A 666 19.02 20.49 -3.87
N ASP A 667 19.68 20.86 -2.76
CA ASP A 667 21.12 21.12 -2.71
C ASP A 667 21.94 19.86 -3.01
N LYS A 668 21.42 18.67 -2.66
CA LYS A 668 21.97 17.36 -3.04
C LYS A 668 21.74 17.03 -4.52
N GLY A 669 20.96 17.82 -5.26
CA GLY A 669 20.67 17.61 -6.68
C GLY A 669 19.49 16.68 -6.96
N MET A 670 18.58 16.48 -5.99
CA MET A 670 17.44 15.55 -6.13
C MET A 670 16.25 16.14 -6.89
N ASP A 671 16.22 17.46 -7.15
CA ASP A 671 15.08 18.06 -7.84
C ASP A 671 15.05 17.61 -9.31
N ASN A 672 13.87 17.27 -9.80
CA ASN A 672 13.70 16.75 -11.15
C ASN A 672 13.53 17.88 -12.17
N ALA A 673 13.45 17.54 -13.45
CA ALA A 673 13.29 18.51 -14.53
C ALA A 673 12.03 19.40 -14.42
N ASN A 674 11.03 18.95 -13.66
CA ASN A 674 9.79 19.69 -13.40
C ASN A 674 9.88 20.61 -12.17
N HIS A 675 11.03 20.66 -11.48
CA HIS A 675 11.25 21.44 -10.27
C HIS A 675 10.23 21.18 -9.15
N VAL A 676 9.88 19.90 -8.97
CA VAL A 676 8.87 19.46 -7.98
C VAL A 676 9.22 19.91 -6.57
N LEU A 677 10.47 19.71 -6.12
CA LEU A 677 10.86 20.04 -4.75
C LEU A 677 10.82 21.55 -4.51
N GLN A 678 11.28 22.35 -5.48
CA GLN A 678 11.16 23.80 -5.40
C GLN A 678 9.69 24.24 -5.38
N GLY A 679 8.83 23.59 -6.16
CA GLY A 679 7.38 23.80 -6.13
C GLY A 679 6.77 23.57 -4.75
N LEU A 680 7.20 22.52 -4.04
CA LEU A 680 6.75 22.24 -2.67
C LEU A 680 7.22 23.32 -1.68
N ILE A 681 8.46 23.81 -1.78
CA ILE A 681 8.92 24.95 -0.96
C ILE A 681 8.04 26.19 -1.19
N ASN A 682 7.69 26.48 -2.44
CA ASN A 682 6.85 27.63 -2.78
C ASN A 682 5.44 27.50 -2.18
N LYS A 683 4.85 26.30 -2.22
CA LYS A 683 3.55 26.02 -1.60
C LYS A 683 3.60 26.09 -0.08
N ALA A 684 4.67 25.59 0.54
CA ALA A 684 4.90 25.70 1.98
C ALA A 684 5.00 27.17 2.42
N ASN A 685 5.74 28.01 1.68
CA ASN A 685 5.84 29.45 1.94
C ASN A 685 4.47 30.13 1.92
N LYS A 686 3.66 29.82 0.90
CA LYS A 686 2.29 30.33 0.81
C LYS A 686 1.45 29.89 2.02
N ARG A 687 1.52 28.61 2.40
CA ARG A 687 0.74 28.08 3.53
C ARG A 687 1.15 28.72 4.85
N ILE A 688 2.44 28.95 5.08
CA ILE A 688 2.94 29.66 6.26
C ILE A 688 2.39 31.10 6.30
N GLU A 689 2.39 31.80 5.17
CA GLU A 689 1.88 33.17 5.10
C GLU A 689 0.37 33.23 5.39
N GLU A 690 -0.42 32.31 4.83
CA GLU A 690 -1.85 32.20 5.11
C GLU A 690 -2.15 32.01 6.61
N ILE A 691 -1.33 31.22 7.31
CA ILE A 691 -1.48 30.99 8.75
C ILE A 691 -1.06 32.24 9.54
N ARG A 692 0.09 32.86 9.20
CA ARG A 692 0.61 34.05 9.90
C ARG A 692 -0.31 35.26 9.77
N THR A 693 -0.90 35.46 8.60
CA THR A 693 -1.84 36.57 8.32
C THR A 693 -3.21 36.33 8.92
N GLY A 694 -3.57 35.08 9.19
CA GLY A 694 -4.90 34.66 9.61
C GLY A 694 -5.91 34.55 8.46
N ASP A 695 -5.48 34.75 7.20
CA ASP A 695 -6.32 34.57 6.01
C ASP A 695 -6.91 33.16 5.95
N LYS A 696 -6.09 32.17 6.31
CA LYS A 696 -6.53 30.78 6.48
C LYS A 696 -5.69 30.12 7.60
N PRO A 697 -6.22 30.04 8.84
CA PRO A 697 -5.50 29.47 9.97
C PRO A 697 -5.23 27.96 9.78
N ALA A 698 -4.50 27.34 10.72
CA ALA A 698 -4.35 25.89 10.73
C ALA A 698 -5.73 25.21 10.76
N LEU A 699 -5.86 24.11 10.03
CA LEU A 699 -7.09 23.34 9.88
C LEU A 699 -7.66 22.95 11.24
N ARG A 700 -8.93 23.29 11.46
CA ARG A 700 -9.70 22.93 12.65
C ARG A 700 -11.07 22.39 12.24
N PRO A 701 -11.65 21.43 12.98
CA PRO A 701 -13.05 21.06 12.79
C PRO A 701 -13.98 22.21 13.20
N ASP A 702 -15.20 22.23 12.69
CA ASP A 702 -16.22 23.16 13.19
C ASP A 702 -16.64 22.81 14.62
N ALA A 703 -16.97 23.81 15.45
CA ALA A 703 -17.36 23.60 16.85
C ALA A 703 -18.57 22.64 17.02
N ASN A 704 -19.46 22.58 16.04
CA ASN A 704 -20.65 21.71 16.03
C ASN A 704 -20.50 20.46 15.13
N ALA A 705 -19.28 20.09 14.74
CA ALA A 705 -19.00 18.84 14.03
C ALA A 705 -19.47 17.61 14.84
N LYS A 706 -19.85 16.54 14.13
CA LYS A 706 -20.32 15.29 14.76
C LYS A 706 -19.34 14.16 14.52
N TYR A 707 -18.87 13.58 15.62
CA TYR A 707 -18.00 12.41 15.62
C TYR A 707 -18.79 11.15 15.89
N TYR A 708 -18.28 10.02 15.41
CA TYR A 708 -18.83 8.71 15.75
C TYR A 708 -18.68 8.43 17.24
N ALA A 709 -17.52 8.75 17.80
CA ALA A 709 -17.22 8.65 19.22
C ALA A 709 -16.20 9.71 19.63
N GLU A 710 -16.14 9.99 20.93
CA GLU A 710 -15.14 10.88 21.52
C GLU A 710 -14.39 10.14 22.62
N VAL A 711 -13.06 10.17 22.55
CA VAL A 711 -12.14 9.53 23.50
C VAL A 711 -11.32 10.63 24.17
N GLU A 712 -11.38 10.70 25.49
CA GLU A 712 -10.59 11.65 26.29
C GLU A 712 -9.58 10.83 27.11
N ILE A 713 -8.30 11.10 26.89
CA ILE A 713 -7.19 10.37 27.50
C ILE A 713 -6.69 11.12 28.71
N ASP A 714 -6.64 10.43 29.84
CA ASP A 714 -6.17 10.96 31.11
C ASP A 714 -4.68 10.68 31.27
N LEU A 715 -3.85 11.73 31.17
CA LEU A 715 -2.39 11.59 31.24
C LEU A 715 -1.89 11.26 32.64
N ASP A 716 -2.66 11.57 33.70
CA ASP A 716 -2.23 11.32 35.09
C ASP A 716 -2.24 9.83 35.44
N VAL A 717 -3.08 9.04 34.77
CA VAL A 717 -3.20 7.59 34.97
C VAL A 717 -2.02 6.85 34.33
N ILE A 718 -1.34 7.49 33.37
CA ILE A 718 -0.20 6.93 32.64
C ILE A 718 1.07 7.22 33.45
N ASN A 719 1.38 6.34 34.39
CA ASN A 719 2.44 6.56 35.39
C ASN A 719 3.60 5.56 35.33
N GLU A 720 3.59 4.64 34.36
CA GLU A 720 4.68 3.72 34.04
C GLU A 720 4.67 3.33 32.55
N PRO A 721 5.82 2.89 31.98
CA PRO A 721 5.92 2.53 30.57
C PRO A 721 4.92 1.45 30.13
N MET A 722 4.44 1.56 28.88
CA MET A 722 3.38 0.70 28.34
C MET A 722 3.91 -0.16 27.18
N ILE A 723 3.70 -1.47 27.28
CA ILE A 723 4.24 -2.46 26.35
C ILE A 723 3.08 -3.14 25.61
N ALA A 724 3.12 -3.12 24.28
CA ALA A 724 2.22 -3.94 23.47
C ALA A 724 2.73 -5.39 23.46
N ASP A 725 1.92 -6.31 23.96
CA ASP A 725 2.26 -7.72 24.17
C ASP A 725 1.47 -8.59 23.18
N PRO A 726 2.13 -9.41 22.34
CA PRO A 726 1.44 -10.30 21.42
C PRO A 726 0.62 -11.40 22.12
N ASP A 727 0.82 -11.64 23.42
CA ASP A 727 0.16 -12.68 24.20
C ASP A 727 0.19 -14.04 23.48
N VAL A 728 1.39 -14.47 23.05
CA VAL A 728 1.59 -15.65 22.17
C VAL A 728 1.01 -16.95 22.75
N ASN A 729 0.73 -16.98 24.05
CA ASN A 729 0.17 -18.11 24.78
C ASN A 729 -1.31 -17.96 25.13
N ASN A 730 -2.01 -16.98 24.56
CA ASN A 730 -3.46 -16.85 24.73
C ASN A 730 -4.16 -18.17 24.38
N LYS A 731 -5.16 -18.57 25.18
CA LYS A 731 -5.93 -19.81 24.91
C LYS A 731 -6.71 -19.69 23.61
N ASP A 732 -7.25 -18.50 23.33
CA ASP A 732 -7.88 -18.16 22.07
C ASP A 732 -6.81 -17.80 21.04
N VAL A 733 -6.67 -18.63 20.00
CA VAL A 733 -5.68 -18.43 18.94
C VAL A 733 -5.93 -17.14 18.16
N SER A 734 -7.19 -16.70 18.04
CA SER A 734 -7.55 -15.47 17.32
C SER A 734 -7.09 -14.19 18.04
N LYS A 735 -6.79 -14.28 19.33
CA LYS A 735 -6.28 -13.17 20.17
C LYS A 735 -4.75 -13.14 20.27
N ARG A 736 -4.06 -14.14 19.71
CA ARG A 736 -2.59 -14.14 19.65
C ARG A 736 -2.12 -13.19 18.58
N TYR A 737 -1.00 -12.51 18.85
CA TYR A 737 -0.35 -11.60 17.92
C TYR A 737 -1.24 -10.43 17.47
N THR A 738 -2.17 -9.99 18.31
CA THR A 738 -2.95 -8.77 18.11
C THR A 738 -2.38 -7.64 18.97
N HIS A 739 -2.63 -6.39 18.56
CA HIS A 739 -2.23 -5.23 19.34
C HIS A 739 -3.11 -4.95 20.55
N ASP A 740 -4.15 -5.76 20.81
CA ASP A 740 -5.19 -5.47 21.81
C ASP A 740 -4.71 -5.61 23.25
N THR A 741 -3.58 -6.31 23.48
CA THR A 741 -3.03 -6.54 24.82
C THR A 741 -1.94 -5.53 25.11
N ILE A 742 -2.25 -4.51 25.91
CA ILE A 742 -1.27 -3.54 26.43
C ILE A 742 -1.03 -3.82 27.91
N ARG A 743 0.24 -3.99 28.29
CA ARG A 743 0.64 -4.28 29.66
C ARG A 743 1.56 -3.18 30.20
N PRO A 744 1.36 -2.73 31.46
CA PRO A 744 2.32 -1.85 32.11
C PRO A 744 3.63 -2.60 32.38
N LEU A 745 4.75 -1.87 32.48
CA LEU A 745 6.06 -2.44 32.78
C LEU A 745 6.06 -3.30 34.06
N SER A 746 5.36 -2.86 35.10
CA SER A 746 5.22 -3.58 36.38
C SER A 746 4.65 -4.99 36.25
N PHE A 747 3.87 -5.29 35.20
CA PHE A 747 3.32 -6.62 34.95
C PHE A 747 4.41 -7.70 34.86
N TYR A 748 5.57 -7.36 34.29
CA TYR A 748 6.66 -8.32 34.07
C TYR A 748 7.56 -8.52 35.31
N GLY A 749 7.34 -7.73 36.38
CA GLY A 749 8.06 -7.83 37.64
C GLY A 749 9.58 -7.67 37.53
N GLY A 750 10.08 -7.14 36.40
CA GLY A 750 11.50 -7.07 36.09
C GLY A 750 12.16 -8.42 35.85
N THR A 751 11.43 -9.44 35.37
CA THR A 751 11.93 -10.82 35.23
C THR A 751 11.84 -11.41 33.82
N LYS A 752 11.02 -10.83 32.93
CA LYS A 752 10.85 -11.35 31.56
C LYS A 752 12.15 -11.19 30.78
N THR A 753 12.74 -12.30 30.34
CA THR A 753 13.97 -12.33 29.52
C THR A 753 13.78 -11.57 28.21
N VAL A 754 14.82 -10.89 27.76
CA VAL A 754 14.89 -10.25 26.45
C VAL A 754 16.13 -10.79 25.74
N ASP A 755 15.91 -11.38 24.57
CA ASP A 755 16.94 -12.04 23.77
C ASP A 755 17.50 -11.10 22.69
N LEU A 756 16.72 -10.10 22.24
CA LEU A 756 17.16 -9.07 21.30
C LEU A 756 16.40 -7.75 21.50
N GLY A 757 17.11 -6.62 21.43
CA GLY A 757 16.51 -5.29 21.37
C GLY A 757 16.62 -4.66 19.98
N PHE A 758 15.59 -3.94 19.54
CA PHE A 758 15.61 -3.22 18.27
C PHE A 758 15.10 -1.77 18.40
N ILE A 759 15.93 -0.80 18.03
CA ILE A 759 15.58 0.62 17.93
C ILE A 759 15.69 1.04 16.47
N GLY A 760 14.57 1.05 15.78
CA GLY A 760 14.51 1.43 14.36
C GLY A 760 13.10 1.24 13.83
N SER A 761 12.72 2.08 12.87
CA SER A 761 11.46 2.08 12.10
C SER A 761 11.07 3.53 11.76
N CYS A 762 9.90 3.69 11.15
CA CYS A 762 9.22 4.97 10.98
C CYS A 762 8.79 5.64 12.30
N MET A 763 8.73 4.91 13.42
CA MET A 763 8.38 5.46 14.74
C MET A 763 9.52 6.20 15.43
N VAL A 764 10.76 6.03 14.96
CA VAL A 764 11.97 6.58 15.59
C VAL A 764 12.26 7.98 15.04
N HIS A 765 12.70 8.89 15.90
CA HIS A 765 13.08 10.27 15.55
C HIS A 765 14.52 10.56 15.94
N LYS A 766 15.03 11.75 15.59
CA LYS A 766 16.31 12.23 16.14
C LYS A 766 16.32 12.18 17.66
N GLY A 767 15.21 12.58 18.31
CA GLY A 767 15.07 12.56 19.77
C GLY A 767 15.35 11.18 20.39
N ASP A 768 14.81 10.12 19.81
CA ASP A 768 15.05 8.74 20.26
C ASP A 768 16.53 8.34 20.23
N MET A 769 17.25 8.73 19.16
CA MET A 769 18.68 8.44 19.06
C MET A 769 19.50 9.22 20.11
N LYS A 770 19.09 10.44 20.43
CA LYS A 770 19.68 11.22 21.53
C LYS A 770 19.38 10.61 22.90
N ILE A 771 18.16 10.09 23.10
CA ILE A 771 17.77 9.36 24.30
C ILE A 771 18.68 8.13 24.47
N LEU A 772 18.86 7.33 23.41
CA LEU A 772 19.78 6.19 23.41
C LEU A 772 21.20 6.61 23.84
N ALA A 773 21.80 7.62 23.19
CA ALA A 773 23.14 8.09 23.52
C ALA A 773 23.27 8.58 24.98
N GLN A 774 22.27 9.31 25.47
CA GLN A 774 22.24 9.80 26.86
C GLN A 774 22.06 8.67 27.87
N MET A 775 21.24 7.66 27.56
CA MET A 775 21.09 6.49 28.41
C MET A 775 22.39 5.71 28.55
N LEU A 776 23.14 5.51 27.47
CA LEU A 776 24.44 4.83 27.54
C LEU A 776 25.43 5.60 28.43
N LYS A 777 25.44 6.94 28.36
CA LYS A 777 26.22 7.80 29.28
C LYS A 777 25.77 7.64 30.74
N ASN A 778 24.45 7.64 30.99
CA ASN A 778 23.90 7.47 32.33
C ASN A 778 24.26 6.10 32.92
N ILE A 779 24.12 5.04 32.13
CA ILE A 779 24.48 3.67 32.53
C ILE A 779 25.97 3.57 32.83
N GLU A 780 26.85 4.09 31.96
CA GLU A 780 28.29 4.13 32.24
C GLU A 780 28.62 4.91 33.51
N LYS A 781 27.97 6.06 33.74
CA LYS A 781 28.16 6.85 34.96
C LYS A 781 27.74 6.10 36.23
N GLN A 782 26.68 5.30 36.14
CA GLN A 782 26.13 4.57 37.29
C GLN A 782 26.87 3.26 37.57
N GLU A 783 27.25 2.52 36.53
CA GLU A 783 27.78 1.14 36.62
C GLU A 783 29.28 1.06 36.26
N GLY A 784 29.90 2.15 35.81
CA GLY A 784 31.30 2.25 35.38
C GLY A 784 31.58 1.69 33.97
N LYS A 785 30.65 0.93 33.38
CA LYS A 785 30.73 0.41 32.01
C LYS A 785 29.34 0.12 31.44
N VAL A 786 29.24 0.09 30.11
CA VAL A 786 28.07 -0.45 29.41
C VAL A 786 28.40 -1.88 28.97
N ALA A 787 27.56 -2.85 29.35
CA ALA A 787 27.67 -4.22 28.89
C ALA A 787 26.29 -4.72 28.48
N PHE A 788 26.16 -5.16 27.23
CA PHE A 788 24.93 -5.73 26.71
C PHE A 788 24.83 -7.21 27.12
N LYS A 789 23.67 -7.61 27.64
CA LYS A 789 23.32 -9.01 27.92
C LYS A 789 22.44 -9.64 26.84
N ALA A 790 21.91 -8.79 25.96
CA ALA A 790 21.26 -9.13 24.71
C ALA A 790 21.72 -8.12 23.63
N PRO A 791 21.82 -8.50 22.35
CA PRO A 791 22.12 -7.57 21.25
C PRO A 791 21.15 -6.40 21.21
N LEU A 792 21.67 -5.22 20.87
CA LEU A 792 20.87 -4.04 20.56
C LEU A 792 21.11 -3.64 19.10
N VAL A 793 20.12 -3.84 18.24
CA VAL A 793 20.16 -3.45 16.83
C VAL A 793 19.54 -2.06 16.68
N VAL A 794 20.29 -1.11 16.12
CA VAL A 794 19.84 0.27 15.96
C VAL A 794 19.91 0.65 14.49
N ALA A 795 18.77 1.02 13.91
CA ALA A 795 18.67 1.49 12.54
C ALA A 795 18.07 2.91 12.54
N PRO A 796 18.88 3.97 12.30
CA PRO A 796 18.39 5.33 12.13
C PRO A 796 17.34 5.40 11.01
N PRO A 797 16.36 6.30 11.08
CA PRO A 797 15.35 6.34 10.03
C PRO A 797 15.85 7.04 8.76
N THR A 798 16.78 7.99 8.87
CA THR A 798 17.31 8.75 7.73
C THR A 798 18.80 9.07 7.86
N TYR A 799 19.47 9.29 6.74
CA TYR A 799 20.84 9.81 6.69
C TYR A 799 20.95 11.21 7.29
N ASN A 800 19.96 12.09 7.05
CA ASN A 800 19.97 13.43 7.63
C ASN A 800 20.04 13.38 9.17
N ILE A 801 19.34 12.42 9.81
CA ILE A 801 19.44 12.23 11.26
C ILE A 801 20.85 11.79 11.67
N VAL A 802 21.48 10.88 10.91
CA VAL A 802 22.86 10.47 11.17
C VAL A 802 23.83 11.65 11.07
N ASP A 803 23.69 12.48 10.04
CA ASP A 803 24.53 13.66 9.82
C ASP A 803 24.36 14.68 10.96
N GLU A 804 23.12 14.94 11.39
CA GLU A 804 22.83 15.81 12.53
C GLU A 804 23.43 15.25 13.84
N LEU A 805 23.31 13.95 14.10
CA LEU A 805 23.89 13.32 15.29
C LEU A 805 25.42 13.33 15.29
N LYS A 806 26.05 13.22 14.11
CA LYS A 806 27.50 13.39 13.95
C LYS A 806 27.93 14.82 14.27
N ALA A 807 27.23 15.81 13.73
CA ALA A 807 27.51 17.23 14.01
C ALA A 807 27.31 17.60 15.48
N GLU A 808 26.35 16.97 16.16
CA GLU A 808 26.04 17.19 17.57
C GLU A 808 26.92 16.36 18.53
N GLY A 809 27.73 15.41 18.03
CA GLY A 809 28.62 14.54 18.81
C GLY A 809 27.92 13.35 19.49
N ASP A 810 26.61 13.17 19.28
CA ASP A 810 25.86 12.04 19.83
C ASP A 810 26.19 10.73 19.09
N TRP A 811 26.52 10.78 17.79
CA TRP A 811 26.91 9.59 17.02
C TRP A 811 28.21 8.96 17.55
N GLU A 812 29.18 9.77 17.97
CA GLU A 812 30.46 9.28 18.54
C GLU A 812 30.24 8.44 19.80
N VAL A 813 29.22 8.78 20.59
CA VAL A 813 28.82 8.02 21.78
C VAL A 813 28.27 6.66 21.37
N LEU A 814 27.43 6.61 20.34
CA LEU A 814 26.89 5.35 19.82
C LEU A 814 28.01 4.47 19.26
N GLN A 815 28.94 5.06 18.50
CA GLN A 815 30.12 4.36 17.95
C GLN A 815 31.00 3.77 19.06
N LYS A 816 31.22 4.52 20.16
CA LYS A 816 32.02 4.05 21.31
C LYS A 816 31.55 2.70 21.87
N TYR A 817 30.25 2.44 21.86
CA TYR A 817 29.67 1.22 22.43
C TYR A 817 29.24 0.19 21.37
N SER A 818 29.43 0.50 20.09
CA SER A 818 29.04 -0.37 18.99
C SER A 818 30.19 -1.25 18.53
N GLY A 819 29.89 -2.53 18.24
CA GLY A 819 30.83 -3.43 17.58
C GLY A 819 30.60 -3.55 16.07
N PHE A 820 29.65 -2.80 15.51
CA PHE A 820 29.35 -2.80 14.08
C PHE A 820 28.75 -1.47 13.66
N GLU A 821 29.31 -0.84 12.63
CA GLU A 821 28.70 0.27 11.92
C GLU A 821 28.60 -0.06 10.44
N PHE A 822 27.48 0.32 9.81
CA PHE A 822 27.28 0.16 8.38
C PHE A 822 28.32 0.92 7.56
N ASP A 823 28.64 0.41 6.37
CA ASP A 823 29.50 1.08 5.39
C ASP A 823 28.81 1.08 4.02
N ASP A 824 28.61 2.27 3.45
CA ASP A 824 27.98 2.43 2.15
C ASP A 824 28.90 2.08 0.98
N ASN A 825 30.22 2.06 1.21
CA ASN A 825 31.19 1.58 0.22
C ASN A 825 31.29 0.05 0.22
N ALA A 826 30.86 -0.59 1.31
CA ALA A 826 30.87 -2.04 1.48
C ALA A 826 29.52 -2.54 2.05
N PRO A 827 28.41 -2.38 1.30
CA PRO A 827 27.10 -2.82 1.76
C PRO A 827 27.10 -4.33 2.03
N LYS A 828 26.45 -4.72 3.13
CA LYS A 828 26.29 -6.11 3.52
C LYS A 828 25.53 -6.91 2.45
N GLY A 829 26.07 -8.06 2.06
CA GLY A 829 25.47 -8.94 1.03
C GLY A 829 24.58 -10.07 1.56
N ALA A 830 24.52 -10.28 2.88
CA ALA A 830 23.72 -11.32 3.52
C ALA A 830 23.10 -10.83 4.84
N ALA A 831 21.88 -11.26 5.13
CA ALA A 831 21.23 -10.98 6.41
C ALA A 831 21.89 -11.77 7.55
N ARG A 832 21.87 -11.23 8.76
CA ARG A 832 22.28 -11.95 9.97
C ARG A 832 21.18 -12.90 10.41
N THR A 833 21.60 -14.07 10.85
CA THR A 833 20.74 -15.08 11.50
C THR A 833 21.03 -15.21 12.99
N GLU A 834 22.16 -14.66 13.45
CA GLU A 834 22.65 -14.70 14.82
C GLU A 834 23.30 -13.35 15.15
N TYR A 835 23.27 -12.98 16.42
CA TYR A 835 23.80 -11.71 16.93
C TYR A 835 24.64 -11.96 18.19
N GLU A 836 25.73 -11.22 18.29
CA GLU A 836 26.54 -11.13 19.50
C GLU A 836 25.96 -10.06 20.43
N ASN A 837 26.19 -10.19 21.73
CA ASN A 837 25.70 -9.25 22.74
C ASN A 837 26.44 -7.90 22.69
N MET A 838 26.12 -7.09 21.69
CA MET A 838 26.68 -5.76 21.46
C MET A 838 25.66 -4.83 20.78
N LEU A 839 26.02 -3.55 20.67
CA LEU A 839 25.27 -2.57 19.89
C LEU A 839 25.67 -2.65 18.41
N TYR A 840 24.69 -2.71 17.52
CA TYR A 840 24.83 -2.64 16.07
C TYR A 840 24.25 -1.32 15.55
N LEU A 841 25.04 -0.55 14.80
CA LEU A 841 24.57 0.61 14.04
C LEU A 841 24.35 0.18 12.58
N GLU A 842 23.11 -0.17 12.27
CA GLU A 842 22.68 -0.56 10.93
C GLU A 842 22.45 0.66 10.04
N ARG A 843 22.49 0.41 8.72
CA ARG A 843 22.19 1.43 7.70
C ARG A 843 20.81 2.04 7.92
N PRO A 844 20.62 3.35 7.65
CA PRO A 844 19.29 3.94 7.68
C PRO A 844 18.26 3.17 6.85
N GLY A 845 17.09 2.90 7.42
CA GLY A 845 16.03 2.14 6.75
C GLY A 845 15.15 1.33 7.70
N CYS A 846 14.26 0.50 7.13
CA CYS A 846 13.26 -0.23 7.91
C CYS A 846 13.84 -1.41 8.71
N ASN A 847 14.89 -2.05 8.21
CA ASN A 847 15.62 -3.15 8.88
C ASN A 847 14.66 -4.22 9.47
N LEU A 848 14.86 -4.66 10.73
CA LEU A 848 14.05 -5.65 11.44
C LEU A 848 12.56 -5.29 11.53
N CYS A 849 12.16 -4.02 11.36
CA CYS A 849 10.74 -3.63 11.37
C CYS A 849 9.93 -4.38 10.29
N MET A 850 10.55 -4.65 9.13
CA MET A 850 9.91 -5.45 8.09
C MET A 850 10.21 -6.95 8.22
N GLY A 851 11.38 -7.32 8.72
CA GLY A 851 11.75 -8.74 8.90
C GLY A 851 11.85 -9.52 7.59
N ASN A 852 12.01 -8.82 6.45
CA ASN A 852 12.17 -9.41 5.11
C ASN A 852 13.64 -9.71 4.78
N GLN A 853 14.58 -9.05 5.45
CA GLN A 853 16.02 -9.26 5.33
C GLN A 853 16.56 -9.82 6.65
N GLU A 854 16.84 -8.94 7.62
CA GLU A 854 17.24 -9.33 8.98
C GLU A 854 16.08 -10.01 9.72
N LYS A 855 16.40 -11.00 10.56
CA LYS A 855 15.48 -11.58 11.54
C LYS A 855 16.20 -11.86 12.86
N ALA A 856 15.44 -11.91 13.96
CA ALA A 856 15.91 -12.46 15.22
C ALA A 856 15.99 -14.00 15.15
N ALA A 857 16.70 -14.63 16.09
CA ALA A 857 16.80 -16.08 16.14
C ALA A 857 15.45 -16.71 16.56
N LYS A 858 15.21 -17.95 16.14
CA LYS A 858 13.92 -18.61 16.37
C LYS A 858 13.65 -18.79 17.86
N GLY A 859 12.45 -18.41 18.30
CA GLY A 859 12.04 -18.46 19.71
C GLY A 859 12.51 -17.26 20.55
N ASP A 860 13.21 -16.28 19.98
CA ASP A 860 13.65 -15.10 20.72
C ASP A 860 12.47 -14.28 21.26
N THR A 861 12.67 -13.68 22.45
CA THR A 861 11.87 -12.59 22.98
C THR A 861 12.49 -11.27 22.55
N VAL A 862 11.87 -10.60 21.58
CA VAL A 862 12.35 -9.34 21.00
C VAL A 862 11.64 -8.15 21.68
N MET A 863 12.40 -7.15 22.14
CA MET A 863 11.87 -5.87 22.61
C MET A 863 12.17 -4.77 21.58
N ALA A 864 11.16 -4.14 20.98
CA ALA A 864 11.36 -3.28 19.81
C ALA A 864 10.59 -1.95 19.87
N THR A 865 11.12 -0.94 19.18
CA THR A 865 10.39 0.33 18.91
C THR A 865 9.62 0.30 17.60
N SER A 866 9.60 -0.85 16.91
CA SER A 866 8.85 -1.06 15.65
C SER A 866 7.34 -0.99 15.85
N THR A 867 6.57 -1.24 14.78
CA THR A 867 5.12 -1.09 14.78
C THR A 867 4.35 -2.40 14.92
N ARG A 868 4.95 -3.57 14.63
CA ARG A 868 4.23 -4.84 14.47
C ARG A 868 4.81 -6.00 15.26
N LEU A 869 3.90 -6.84 15.74
CA LEU A 869 4.15 -7.99 16.61
C LEU A 869 3.62 -9.32 16.05
N PHE A 870 3.33 -9.38 14.74
CA PHE A 870 2.77 -10.57 14.09
C PHE A 870 3.72 -11.79 14.15
N GLN A 871 3.13 -12.99 14.20
CA GLN A 871 3.87 -14.25 14.15
C GLN A 871 4.79 -14.30 12.92
N GLY A 872 6.06 -14.68 13.13
CA GLY A 872 7.03 -14.83 12.04
C GLY A 872 7.56 -13.52 11.45
N ARG A 873 7.09 -12.35 11.93
CA ARG A 873 7.49 -11.02 11.41
C ARG A 873 8.96 -10.73 11.68
N VAL A 874 9.29 -10.43 12.94
CA VAL A 874 10.67 -10.18 13.39
C VAL A 874 11.34 -11.48 13.83
N VAL A 875 10.53 -12.38 14.39
CA VAL A 875 10.98 -13.63 15.00
C VAL A 875 10.01 -14.76 14.63
N GLU A 876 10.57 -15.94 14.33
CA GLU A 876 9.83 -17.18 14.07
C GLU A 876 9.80 -18.07 15.32
N ASP A 877 8.87 -19.03 15.35
CA ASP A 877 8.83 -20.04 16.40
C ASP A 877 10.02 -21.00 16.26
N SER A 878 10.57 -21.41 17.41
CA SER A 878 11.46 -22.58 17.50
C SER A 878 10.63 -23.85 17.79
N ALA A 879 11.29 -25.00 17.86
CA ALA A 879 10.63 -26.24 18.27
C ALA A 879 10.13 -26.22 19.73
N GLU A 880 10.72 -25.38 20.58
CA GLU A 880 10.52 -25.43 22.04
C GLU A 880 9.88 -24.15 22.61
N LYS A 881 10.02 -23.01 21.91
CA LYS A 881 9.55 -21.69 22.34
C LYS A 881 8.98 -20.90 21.16
N LYS A 882 7.80 -20.30 21.37
CA LYS A 882 7.21 -19.35 20.42
C LYS A 882 8.02 -18.07 20.38
N GLY A 883 8.26 -17.56 19.18
CA GLY A 883 8.87 -16.25 19.01
C GLY A 883 7.88 -15.16 19.43
N GLU A 884 8.35 -14.16 20.16
CA GLU A 884 7.51 -13.03 20.58
C GLU A 884 8.22 -11.69 20.34
N SER A 885 7.47 -10.70 19.86
CA SER A 885 7.97 -9.33 19.68
C SER A 885 7.09 -8.38 20.46
N LEU A 886 7.66 -7.79 21.51
CA LEU A 886 7.03 -6.80 22.37
C LEU A 886 7.40 -5.40 21.90
N LEU A 887 6.43 -4.49 21.85
CA LEU A 887 6.66 -3.11 21.39
C LEU A 887 6.68 -2.14 22.57
N SER A 888 7.72 -1.33 22.68
CA SER A 888 7.90 -0.37 23.78
C SER A 888 8.64 0.90 23.35
N SER A 889 8.80 1.84 24.28
CA SER A 889 9.57 3.07 24.08
C SER A 889 11.08 2.81 24.08
N THR A 890 11.83 3.70 23.42
CA THR A 890 13.29 3.62 23.30
C THR A 890 13.98 3.32 24.64
N PRO A 891 13.64 3.97 25.77
CA PRO A 891 14.32 3.68 27.03
C PRO A 891 14.12 2.26 27.56
N VAL A 892 12.92 1.70 27.41
CA VAL A 892 12.64 0.32 27.83
C VAL A 892 13.47 -0.66 27.01
N VAL A 893 13.60 -0.45 25.69
CA VAL A 893 14.43 -1.29 24.82
C VAL A 893 15.89 -1.26 25.27
N VAL A 894 16.48 -0.07 25.40
CA VAL A 894 17.90 0.09 25.78
C VAL A 894 18.18 -0.62 27.10
N LEU A 895 17.41 -0.29 28.14
CA LEU A 895 17.65 -0.84 29.47
C LEU A 895 17.43 -2.36 29.50
N SER A 896 16.45 -2.87 28.73
CA SER A 896 16.21 -4.31 28.65
C SER A 896 17.39 -5.08 28.05
N THR A 897 18.07 -4.53 27.04
CA THR A 897 19.24 -5.18 26.44
C THR A 897 20.48 -5.18 27.34
N VAL A 898 20.67 -4.13 28.13
CA VAL A 898 21.74 -4.06 29.14
C VAL A 898 21.47 -5.04 30.30
N LEU A 899 20.21 -5.22 30.68
CA LEU A 899 19.81 -6.13 31.77
C LEU A 899 19.62 -7.59 31.33
N GLY A 900 19.34 -7.85 30.03
CA GLY A 900 18.94 -9.15 29.50
C GLY A 900 17.51 -9.55 29.87
N ARG A 901 16.73 -8.59 30.37
CA ARG A 901 15.38 -8.75 30.91
C ARG A 901 14.67 -7.41 30.95
N THR A 902 13.35 -7.40 31.08
CA THR A 902 12.59 -6.17 31.37
C THR A 902 13.10 -5.50 32.66
N PRO A 903 13.21 -4.15 32.70
CA PRO A 903 13.55 -3.43 33.92
C PRO A 903 12.39 -3.38 34.92
N THR A 904 12.70 -3.11 36.18
CA THR A 904 11.74 -2.62 37.16
C THR A 904 11.47 -1.12 36.96
N ILE A 905 10.36 -0.61 37.52
CA ILE A 905 10.02 0.83 37.41
C ILE A 905 11.09 1.74 38.04
N GLU A 906 11.74 1.29 39.10
CA GLU A 906 12.79 2.06 39.79
C GLU A 906 14.10 2.06 38.99
N GLU A 907 14.49 0.92 38.41
CA GLU A 907 15.62 0.85 37.46
C GLU A 907 15.36 1.77 36.26
N TYR A 908 14.15 1.77 35.72
CA TYR A 908 13.74 2.62 34.61
C TYR A 908 13.88 4.11 34.95
N LYS A 909 13.28 4.58 36.04
CA LYS A 909 13.32 6.00 36.45
C LYS A 909 14.75 6.49 36.66
N LYS A 910 15.60 5.67 37.26
CA LYS A 910 17.03 5.98 37.46
C LYS A 910 17.79 6.07 36.14
N ALA A 911 17.46 5.23 35.15
CA ALA A 911 18.13 5.24 33.86
C ALA A 911 17.78 6.49 33.02
N VAL A 912 16.55 6.98 33.12
CA VAL A 912 16.06 8.16 32.36
C VAL A 912 16.26 9.50 33.08
N GLU A 913 16.88 9.50 34.26
CA GLU A 913 17.11 10.71 35.03
C GLU A 913 17.91 11.76 34.22
N GLY A 914 17.36 12.98 34.15
CA GLY A 914 17.98 14.09 33.43
C GLY A 914 17.91 14.01 31.90
N ILE A 915 17.26 12.99 31.33
CA ILE A 915 17.06 12.83 29.89
C ILE A 915 15.79 13.60 29.48
N ASN A 916 15.89 14.39 28.40
CA ASN A 916 14.71 15.03 27.82
C ASN A 916 13.96 14.03 26.92
N LEU A 917 13.03 13.28 27.51
CA LEU A 917 12.12 12.40 26.78
C LEU A 917 11.15 13.21 25.92
N THR A 918 10.44 12.57 24.99
CA THR A 918 9.44 13.27 24.18
C THR A 918 8.25 13.64 25.07
N LYS A 919 8.22 14.88 25.57
CA LYS A 919 7.15 15.40 26.43
C LYS A 919 5.98 15.88 25.61
N PHE A 920 4.78 15.68 26.15
CA PHE A 920 3.53 16.16 25.57
C PHE A 920 2.70 16.90 26.63
N ALA A 921 2.15 18.04 26.23
CA ALA A 921 1.18 18.81 27.00
C ALA A 921 -0.03 19.13 26.11
N PRO A 922 -1.27 18.86 26.57
CA PRO A 922 -2.46 19.22 25.79
C PRO A 922 -2.55 20.73 25.55
N SER A 923 -3.08 21.13 24.39
CA SER A 923 -3.37 22.55 24.09
C SER A 923 -4.31 23.16 25.14
N HIS A 924 -4.01 24.39 25.57
CA HIS A 924 -4.93 25.19 26.39
C HIS A 924 -5.98 25.94 25.54
N LYS A 925 -5.81 25.96 24.23
CA LYS A 925 -6.75 26.55 23.27
C LYS A 925 -7.78 25.51 22.82
N LEU A 926 -9.02 25.95 22.62
CA LEU A 926 -10.02 25.15 21.91
C LEU A 926 -9.72 25.22 20.41
N LEU A 927 -9.31 24.09 19.83
CA LEU A 927 -8.92 24.01 18.41
C LEU A 927 -10.13 23.61 17.56
N VAL A 928 -11.11 24.52 17.48
CA VAL A 928 -12.30 24.42 16.63
C VAL A 928 -12.55 25.79 15.97
N ASP A 929 -13.22 25.78 14.82
CA ASP A 929 -13.71 26.99 14.12
C ASP A 929 -15.13 27.38 14.58
#